data_AF-A0A835V5K7-F1
#
_entry.id   AF-A0A835V5K7-F1
#
_cell.length_a   1.000
_cell.length_b   1.000
_cell.length_c   1.000
_cell.angle_alpha   90.00
_cell.angle_beta   90.00
_cell.angle_gamma   90.00
#
_symmetry.space_group_name_H-M   'P 1'
#
loop_
_entity.id
_entity.type
_entity.pdbx_description
1 polymer ?
#
loop_
_entity_poly.entity_id
_entity_poly.type
_entity_poly.pdbx_seq_one_letter_code
_entity_poly.pdbx_strand_id
1 'polypeptide(L)'
;MSAPHELYSTIDMALSGPSPPSPGQRILLLHSIRASRSLFQSLLCYPGPKASDRAQVQSKEVRLPDSQLISLDDVDVQVALKLSDDLHLNEIECIRLLVYANKEWILLGREPLETYRLAAGLWYMERRNVITSLHTLLRSIVLDQGLEADLLAEIQKYLDDLLNSGLRQRLIAIIKELNRDEPAGCGGPHAECYVIDFRGTIVDRKAVVCHERLLLSHCLVLSGLVVRMSPRDVTDVFAVLKECASELDDNDNDIKLQITFSLMFSLMLTFVSDALSTHSANASLLSFDSLFRTEFHKSVMASGNNHNVEQFVDVVRLAWVVHMIYSQDEGTTREASSGFESRDLTNVSACLEIICTRNVFHFLLANVLQTPAYQNDDEDIVYVYDGYMHKLMMCFLSHPLTRCKRQPELLLGNEDLWAFVNFAGEDHTNIPTLVAFLKMLKTLASTEEGASKVFELLDGKMFRRIGWDTLFDCLSIYDEKFRHSLQSSGVSLPDIQEGDAQALTAYLNLLQKVVENGNPTERKKWFPDIEPLFKLLSYESVPPEMKGALRDAISSFIGISPVLKDTIWGYLEKYDLPVVVGLPSGTSVLQLPSQVYDMRFELNEVEARMERYPSTISYLNLLNSLISQETDVSDRGRRFVGIFRFIYDQVFGPFPLRAYADPKEKWQLVIACLEHFHLVLKMYDLRDEDIINAVDISQPSKVSLQLPTLKFSSPY
;
A
#
# COMPACT_ATOMS: atom_id res chain seq x y z
N MET A 1 -14.78 -34.71 -17.20
CA MET A 1 -14.10 -33.43 -16.82
C MET A 1 -13.24 -33.75 -15.62
N SER A 2 -12.00 -33.26 -15.58
CA SER A 2 -11.21 -33.27 -14.34
C SER A 2 -11.93 -32.46 -13.28
N ALA A 3 -11.77 -32.83 -12.00
CA ALA A 3 -12.39 -32.07 -10.91
C ALA A 3 -11.79 -30.65 -10.86
N PRO A 4 -12.56 -29.61 -10.49
CA PRO A 4 -12.05 -28.23 -10.40
C PRO A 4 -10.75 -28.09 -9.58
N HIS A 5 -10.60 -28.89 -8.52
CA HIS A 5 -9.38 -28.96 -7.73
C HIS A 5 -8.16 -29.50 -8.52
N GLU A 6 -8.34 -30.53 -9.34
CA GLU A 6 -7.26 -31.09 -10.17
C GLU A 6 -6.83 -30.10 -11.25
N LEU A 7 -7.79 -29.38 -11.85
CA LEU A 7 -7.51 -28.31 -12.81
C LEU A 7 -6.66 -27.21 -12.17
N TYR A 8 -7.08 -26.72 -11.00
CA TYR A 8 -6.34 -25.72 -10.25
C TYR A 8 -4.93 -26.19 -9.91
N SER A 9 -4.79 -27.38 -9.31
CA SER A 9 -3.48 -27.94 -8.94
C SER A 9 -2.55 -28.10 -10.15
N THR A 10 -3.08 -28.49 -11.31
CA THR A 10 -2.30 -28.60 -12.56
C THR A 10 -1.80 -27.23 -13.03
N ILE A 11 -2.65 -26.21 -13.00
CA ILE A 11 -2.31 -24.85 -13.44
C ILE A 11 -1.32 -24.20 -12.48
N ASP A 12 -1.59 -24.29 -11.18
CA ASP A 12 -0.75 -23.74 -10.11
C ASP A 12 0.66 -24.34 -10.13
N MET A 13 0.77 -25.67 -10.22
CA MET A 13 2.06 -26.35 -10.31
C MET A 13 2.86 -25.94 -11.56
N ALA A 14 2.18 -25.63 -12.67
CA ALA A 14 2.84 -25.30 -13.92
C ALA A 14 3.22 -23.82 -14.05
N LEU A 15 2.45 -22.91 -13.44
CA LEU A 15 2.59 -21.46 -13.65
C LEU A 15 3.07 -20.71 -12.40
N SER A 16 2.85 -21.23 -11.20
CA SER A 16 3.21 -20.57 -9.94
C SER A 16 4.47 -21.15 -9.29
N GLY A 17 5.12 -22.13 -9.93
CA GLY A 17 6.35 -22.76 -9.44
C GLY A 17 7.59 -21.85 -9.60
N PRO A 18 8.62 -22.02 -8.74
CA PRO A 18 9.85 -21.22 -8.80
C PRO A 18 10.76 -21.55 -9.99
N SER A 19 10.43 -22.60 -10.75
CA SER A 19 11.18 -23.06 -11.92
C SER A 19 10.24 -23.21 -13.12
N PRO A 20 10.72 -22.98 -14.36
CA PRO A 20 9.90 -23.14 -15.55
C PRO A 20 9.35 -24.57 -15.64
N PRO A 21 8.11 -24.74 -16.15
CA PRO A 21 7.46 -26.05 -16.18
C PRO A 21 8.22 -27.02 -17.08
N SER A 22 8.38 -28.25 -16.62
CA SER A 22 8.95 -29.36 -17.40
C SER A 22 8.10 -29.66 -18.65
N PRO A 23 8.66 -30.30 -19.70
CA PRO A 23 7.90 -30.63 -20.91
C PRO A 23 6.62 -31.45 -20.62
N GLY A 24 6.66 -32.37 -19.64
CA GLY A 24 5.49 -33.14 -19.22
C GLY A 24 4.41 -32.27 -18.56
N GLN A 25 4.81 -31.35 -17.69
CA GLN A 25 3.88 -30.39 -17.07
C GLN A 25 3.24 -29.47 -18.10
N ARG A 26 3.96 -29.05 -19.13
CA ARG A 26 3.41 -28.23 -20.23
C ARG A 26 2.33 -28.95 -21.02
N ILE A 27 2.60 -30.21 -21.41
CA ILE A 27 1.62 -31.03 -22.14
C ILE A 27 0.36 -31.21 -21.28
N LEU A 28 0.53 -31.51 -20.00
CA LEU A 28 -0.58 -31.67 -19.08
C LEU A 28 -1.37 -30.36 -18.91
N LEU A 29 -0.70 -29.23 -18.71
CA LEU A 29 -1.32 -27.90 -18.63
C LEU A 29 -2.17 -27.60 -19.85
N LEU A 30 -1.57 -27.69 -21.05
CA LEU A 30 -2.24 -27.38 -22.31
C LEU A 30 -3.41 -28.33 -22.60
N HIS A 31 -3.27 -29.60 -22.25
CA HIS A 31 -4.37 -30.56 -22.34
C HIS A 31 -5.51 -30.19 -21.38
N SER A 32 -5.19 -29.91 -20.12
CA SER A 32 -6.17 -29.57 -19.08
C SER A 32 -6.94 -28.30 -19.40
N ILE A 33 -6.27 -27.22 -19.81
CA ILE A 33 -6.96 -25.96 -20.17
C ILE A 33 -7.86 -26.13 -21.40
N ARG A 34 -7.43 -26.92 -22.40
CA ARG A 34 -8.26 -27.19 -23.59
C ARG A 34 -9.49 -28.02 -23.22
N ALA A 35 -9.34 -29.00 -22.34
CA ALA A 35 -10.43 -29.83 -21.85
C ALA A 35 -11.43 -29.05 -20.98
N SER A 36 -10.99 -28.00 -20.29
CA SER A 36 -11.82 -27.15 -19.43
C SER A 36 -12.38 -25.90 -20.14
N ARG A 37 -12.30 -25.81 -21.48
CA ARG A 37 -12.77 -24.63 -22.23
C ARG A 37 -14.24 -24.30 -21.96
N SER A 38 -15.12 -25.32 -21.96
CA SER A 38 -16.56 -25.12 -21.68
C SER A 38 -16.81 -24.63 -20.26
N LEU A 39 -16.04 -25.12 -19.28
CA LEU A 39 -16.13 -24.71 -17.87
C LEU A 39 -15.82 -23.22 -17.71
N PHE A 40 -14.78 -22.72 -18.38
CA PHE A 40 -14.47 -21.29 -18.35
C PHE A 40 -15.46 -20.46 -19.17
N GLN A 41 -15.98 -20.96 -20.30
CA GLN A 41 -16.99 -20.23 -21.08
C GLN A 41 -18.30 -20.03 -20.32
N SER A 42 -18.77 -21.07 -19.62
CA SER A 42 -20.01 -20.99 -18.84
C SER A 42 -19.81 -20.34 -17.47
N LEU A 43 -18.57 -20.26 -16.97
CA LEU A 43 -18.09 -19.76 -15.66
C LEU A 43 -19.17 -19.60 -14.59
N LEU A 44 -19.09 -20.44 -13.55
CA LEU A 44 -20.05 -20.45 -12.44
C LEU A 44 -21.52 -20.64 -12.87
N CYS A 45 -21.78 -21.11 -14.09
CA CYS A 45 -23.11 -21.55 -14.52
C CYS A 45 -23.22 -23.06 -14.28
N TYR A 46 -24.08 -23.42 -13.34
CA TYR A 46 -24.28 -24.78 -12.89
C TYR A 46 -25.72 -25.24 -13.12
N PRO A 47 -25.96 -26.55 -13.33
CA PRO A 47 -27.31 -27.05 -13.48
C PRO A 47 -28.16 -26.79 -12.23
N GLY A 48 -29.33 -26.19 -12.42
CA GLY A 48 -30.29 -25.97 -11.34
C GLY A 48 -31.11 -27.21 -10.96
N PRO A 49 -32.03 -27.06 -9.99
CA PRO A 49 -32.91 -28.13 -9.53
C PRO A 49 -33.74 -28.74 -10.66
N LYS A 50 -33.91 -30.07 -10.65
CA LYS A 50 -34.63 -30.79 -11.71
C LYS A 50 -35.59 -31.81 -11.11
N ALA A 51 -36.87 -31.73 -11.48
CA ALA A 51 -37.93 -32.53 -10.87
C ALA A 51 -37.69 -34.05 -10.92
N SER A 52 -37.12 -34.59 -12.01
CA SER A 52 -36.78 -36.02 -12.11
C SER A 52 -35.69 -36.43 -11.13
N ASP A 53 -34.72 -35.55 -10.94
CA ASP A 53 -33.53 -35.79 -10.13
C ASP A 53 -33.88 -35.64 -8.64
N ARG A 54 -34.75 -34.66 -8.33
CA ARG A 54 -35.39 -34.50 -7.02
C ARG A 54 -36.19 -35.74 -6.62
N ALA A 55 -36.98 -36.29 -7.54
CA ALA A 55 -37.75 -37.52 -7.29
C ALA A 55 -36.83 -38.72 -7.03
N GLN A 56 -35.68 -38.79 -7.71
CA GLN A 56 -34.68 -39.83 -7.49
C GLN A 56 -34.02 -39.73 -6.11
N VAL A 57 -33.69 -38.51 -5.65
CA VAL A 57 -33.17 -38.31 -4.29
C VAL A 57 -34.23 -38.70 -3.25
N GLN A 58 -35.49 -38.32 -3.47
CA GLN A 58 -36.61 -38.69 -2.59
C GLN A 58 -36.88 -40.20 -2.54
N SER A 59 -36.58 -40.94 -3.61
CA SER A 59 -36.68 -42.41 -3.61
C SER A 59 -35.53 -43.10 -2.88
N LYS A 60 -34.58 -42.35 -2.31
CA LYS A 60 -33.42 -42.84 -1.53
C LYS A 60 -32.41 -43.70 -2.30
N GLU A 61 -32.56 -43.77 -3.61
CA GLU A 61 -31.71 -44.56 -4.51
C GLU A 61 -31.19 -43.68 -5.64
N VAL A 62 -29.95 -43.21 -5.49
CA VAL A 62 -29.34 -42.24 -6.41
C VAL A 62 -28.21 -42.89 -7.20
N ARG A 63 -28.09 -42.51 -8.47
CA ARG A 63 -27.01 -42.94 -9.34
C ARG A 63 -26.17 -41.75 -9.78
N LEU A 64 -24.95 -41.65 -9.26
CA LEU A 64 -23.98 -40.67 -9.72
C LEU A 64 -23.37 -41.10 -11.07
N PRO A 65 -22.88 -40.14 -11.89
CA PRO A 65 -22.04 -40.44 -13.05
C PRO A 65 -20.85 -41.30 -12.61
N ASP A 66 -20.64 -42.43 -13.29
CA ASP A 66 -19.55 -43.37 -13.03
C ASP A 66 -19.52 -44.08 -11.65
N SER A 67 -20.66 -44.12 -10.93
CA SER A 67 -20.78 -44.83 -9.64
C SER A 67 -21.86 -45.92 -9.61
N GLN A 68 -21.76 -46.82 -8.61
CA GLN A 68 -22.82 -47.77 -8.28
C GLN A 68 -24.02 -47.06 -7.62
N LEU A 69 -25.14 -47.75 -7.48
CA LEU A 69 -26.33 -47.22 -6.83
C LEU A 69 -26.00 -46.86 -5.37
N ILE A 70 -26.30 -45.62 -4.96
CA ILE A 70 -26.08 -45.11 -3.60
C ILE A 70 -27.42 -45.13 -2.87
N SER A 71 -27.46 -45.79 -1.72
CA SER A 71 -28.61 -45.75 -0.80
C SER A 71 -28.43 -44.61 0.20
N LEU A 72 -29.46 -43.76 0.32
CA LEU A 72 -29.48 -42.60 1.21
C LEU A 72 -30.37 -42.85 2.43
N ASP A 73 -29.98 -42.31 3.58
CA ASP A 73 -30.88 -42.24 4.73
C ASP A 73 -31.78 -40.99 4.66
N ASP A 74 -32.70 -40.85 5.63
CA ASP A 74 -33.62 -39.70 5.66
C ASP A 74 -32.90 -38.36 5.91
N VAL A 75 -31.75 -38.38 6.58
CA VAL A 75 -30.96 -37.17 6.87
C VAL A 75 -30.26 -36.69 5.60
N ASP A 76 -29.60 -37.59 4.88
CA ASP A 76 -28.93 -37.29 3.61
C ASP A 76 -29.91 -36.73 2.58
N VAL A 77 -31.13 -37.27 2.50
CA VAL A 77 -32.19 -36.74 1.62
C VAL A 77 -32.59 -35.33 2.03
N GLN A 78 -32.80 -35.06 3.33
CA GLN A 78 -33.16 -33.73 3.81
C GLN A 78 -32.07 -32.70 3.55
N VAL A 79 -30.81 -33.04 3.84
CA VAL A 79 -29.66 -32.15 3.62
C VAL A 79 -29.47 -31.87 2.12
N ALA A 80 -29.58 -32.89 1.26
CA ALA A 80 -29.44 -32.73 -0.19
C ALA A 80 -30.50 -31.79 -0.79
N LEU A 81 -31.76 -31.94 -0.36
CA LEU A 81 -32.84 -31.07 -0.82
C LEU A 81 -32.66 -29.64 -0.31
N LYS A 82 -32.21 -29.47 0.95
CA LYS A 82 -31.90 -28.14 1.50
C LYS A 82 -30.74 -27.48 0.74
N LEU A 83 -29.67 -28.21 0.43
CA LEU A 83 -28.55 -27.71 -0.39
C LEU A 83 -29.05 -27.28 -1.78
N SER A 84 -29.87 -28.10 -2.42
CA SER A 84 -30.43 -27.80 -3.73
C SER A 84 -31.23 -26.50 -3.73
N ASP A 85 -32.07 -26.29 -2.70
CA ASP A 85 -32.88 -25.09 -2.56
C ASP A 85 -32.03 -23.85 -2.20
N ASP A 86 -31.10 -23.97 -1.24
CA ASP A 86 -30.28 -22.85 -0.72
C ASP A 86 -29.17 -22.41 -1.69
N LEU A 87 -28.71 -23.29 -2.59
CA LEU A 87 -27.66 -23.02 -3.58
C LEU A 87 -28.20 -22.94 -5.02
N HIS A 88 -29.48 -23.24 -5.24
CA HIS A 88 -30.09 -23.46 -6.55
C HIS A 88 -29.27 -24.41 -7.44
N LEU A 89 -28.91 -25.55 -6.86
CA LEU A 89 -28.05 -26.57 -7.47
C LEU A 89 -28.83 -27.86 -7.72
N ASN A 90 -28.51 -28.57 -8.79
CA ASN A 90 -29.12 -29.86 -9.10
C ASN A 90 -28.96 -30.86 -7.95
N GLU A 91 -30.01 -31.63 -7.69
CA GLU A 91 -30.06 -32.56 -6.57
C GLU A 91 -28.99 -33.68 -6.64
N ILE A 92 -28.64 -34.17 -7.84
CA ILE A 92 -27.59 -35.18 -8.01
C ILE A 92 -26.21 -34.61 -7.65
N GLU A 93 -25.98 -33.34 -7.98
CA GLU A 93 -24.75 -32.65 -7.66
C GLU A 93 -24.62 -32.40 -6.15
N CYS A 94 -25.73 -32.08 -5.47
CA CYS A 94 -25.78 -32.00 -4.02
C CYS A 94 -25.41 -33.34 -3.36
N ILE A 95 -25.88 -34.48 -3.92
CA ILE A 95 -25.48 -35.82 -3.46
C ILE A 95 -24.00 -36.06 -3.69
N ARG A 96 -23.43 -35.64 -4.82
CA ARG A 96 -21.98 -35.74 -5.06
C ARG A 96 -21.20 -35.02 -3.95
N LEU A 97 -21.57 -33.78 -3.64
CA LEU A 97 -20.94 -32.99 -2.58
C LEU A 97 -21.07 -33.67 -1.21
N LEU A 98 -22.22 -34.24 -0.88
CA LEU A 98 -22.41 -34.99 0.36
C LEU A 98 -21.55 -36.25 0.45
N VAL A 99 -21.38 -36.96 -0.66
CA VAL A 99 -20.47 -38.13 -0.71
C VAL A 99 -19.02 -37.69 -0.48
N TYR A 100 -18.58 -36.57 -1.04
CA TYR A 100 -17.24 -36.02 -0.79
C TYR A 100 -17.07 -35.54 0.65
N ALA A 101 -18.03 -34.78 1.18
CA ALA A 101 -18.08 -34.35 2.57
C ALA A 101 -17.93 -35.53 3.54
N ASN A 102 -18.66 -36.62 3.29
CA ASN A 102 -18.59 -37.84 4.09
C ASN A 102 -17.25 -38.60 3.96
N LYS A 103 -16.54 -38.50 2.83
CA LYS A 103 -15.22 -39.13 2.64
C LYS A 103 -14.12 -38.38 3.37
N GLU A 104 -14.16 -37.05 3.37
CA GLU A 104 -13.11 -36.23 3.96
C GLU A 104 -13.21 -36.16 5.49
N TRP A 105 -14.42 -36.27 6.06
CA TRP A 105 -14.62 -35.98 7.49
C TRP A 105 -15.26 -37.13 8.30
N ILE A 106 -14.64 -38.32 8.27
CA ILE A 106 -15.06 -39.53 9.02
C ILE A 106 -14.88 -39.39 10.56
N LEU A 107 -14.24 -38.32 11.05
CA LEU A 107 -13.70 -38.20 12.42
C LEU A 107 -14.51 -37.32 13.39
N LEU A 108 -15.54 -36.58 12.94
CA LEU A 108 -16.44 -35.78 13.78
C LEU A 108 -17.90 -36.18 13.50
N GLY A 109 -18.80 -35.89 14.43
CA GLY A 109 -20.19 -36.39 14.42
C GLY A 109 -20.97 -36.06 13.14
N ARG A 110 -22.03 -36.84 12.86
CA ARG A 110 -22.92 -36.65 11.70
C ARG A 110 -24.09 -35.72 12.01
N GLU A 111 -23.84 -34.56 12.59
CA GLU A 111 -24.94 -33.59 12.80
C GLU A 111 -25.39 -33.03 11.45
N PRO A 112 -26.71 -33.01 11.12
CA PRO A 112 -27.20 -32.63 9.79
C PRO A 112 -26.72 -31.25 9.31
N LEU A 113 -26.63 -30.29 10.24
CA LEU A 113 -26.20 -28.93 9.95
C LEU A 113 -24.70 -28.86 9.61
N GLU A 114 -23.86 -29.63 10.29
CA GLU A 114 -22.41 -29.65 10.01
C GLU A 114 -22.14 -30.27 8.64
N THR A 115 -22.82 -31.38 8.32
CA THR A 115 -22.78 -32.02 7.00
C THR A 115 -23.22 -31.05 5.90
N TYR A 116 -24.30 -30.29 6.12
CA TYR A 116 -24.74 -29.24 5.21
C TYR A 116 -23.64 -28.19 4.99
N ARG A 117 -23.11 -27.61 6.08
CA ARG A 117 -22.13 -26.52 6.00
C ARG A 117 -20.84 -26.95 5.32
N LEU A 118 -20.43 -28.19 5.51
CA LEU A 118 -19.28 -28.80 4.85
C LEU A 118 -19.53 -28.98 3.35
N ALA A 119 -20.66 -29.58 2.96
CA ALA A 119 -20.98 -29.77 1.55
C ALA A 119 -21.12 -28.43 0.80
N ALA A 120 -21.73 -27.42 1.44
CA ALA A 120 -21.76 -26.05 0.91
C ALA A 120 -20.36 -25.42 0.85
N GLY A 121 -19.51 -25.68 1.84
CA GLY A 121 -18.10 -25.25 1.85
C GLY A 121 -17.30 -25.81 0.66
N LEU A 122 -17.44 -27.12 0.40
CA LEU A 122 -16.81 -27.79 -0.75
C LEU A 122 -17.27 -27.18 -2.07
N TRP A 123 -18.55 -26.82 -2.18
CA TRP A 123 -19.07 -26.15 -3.36
C TRP A 123 -18.38 -24.80 -3.64
N TYR A 124 -18.30 -23.94 -2.62
CA TYR A 124 -17.61 -22.65 -2.73
C TYR A 124 -16.10 -22.83 -2.99
N MET A 125 -15.48 -23.85 -2.42
CA MET A 125 -14.08 -24.18 -2.71
C MET A 125 -13.88 -24.56 -4.18
N GLU A 126 -14.73 -25.42 -4.74
CA GLU A 126 -14.64 -25.81 -6.15
C GLU A 126 -14.82 -24.61 -7.09
N ARG A 127 -15.79 -23.73 -6.80
CA ARG A 127 -15.98 -22.46 -7.51
C ARG A 127 -14.73 -21.58 -7.46
N ARG A 128 -14.20 -21.36 -6.26
CA ARG A 128 -12.98 -20.58 -6.05
C ARG A 128 -11.80 -21.16 -6.81
N ASN A 129 -11.66 -22.48 -6.88
CA ASN A 129 -10.60 -23.13 -7.64
C ASN A 129 -10.70 -22.83 -9.15
N VAL A 130 -11.92 -22.79 -9.71
CA VAL A 130 -12.13 -22.39 -11.12
C VAL A 130 -11.75 -20.92 -11.34
N ILE A 131 -12.19 -20.01 -10.47
CA ILE A 131 -11.87 -18.58 -10.60
C ILE A 131 -10.37 -18.35 -10.44
N THR A 132 -9.73 -19.00 -9.47
CA THR A 132 -8.28 -18.91 -9.22
C THR A 132 -7.49 -19.48 -10.39
N SER A 133 -7.96 -20.59 -11.00
CA SER A 133 -7.35 -21.13 -12.22
C SER A 133 -7.36 -20.11 -13.37
N LEU A 134 -8.50 -19.42 -13.57
CA LEU A 134 -8.60 -18.36 -14.58
C LEU A 134 -7.70 -17.17 -14.25
N HIS A 135 -7.68 -16.76 -12.98
CA HIS A 135 -6.82 -15.69 -12.48
C HIS A 135 -5.34 -16.00 -12.75
N THR A 136 -4.86 -17.18 -12.39
CA THR A 136 -3.47 -17.61 -12.62
C THR A 136 -3.12 -17.62 -14.11
N LEU A 137 -4.04 -18.08 -14.99
CA LEU A 137 -3.82 -18.04 -16.44
C LEU A 137 -3.69 -16.60 -16.97
N LEU A 138 -4.61 -15.71 -16.60
CA LEU A 138 -4.57 -14.30 -17.01
C LEU A 138 -3.31 -13.60 -16.47
N ARG A 139 -2.98 -13.85 -15.20
CA ARG A 139 -1.80 -13.33 -14.52
C ARG A 139 -0.51 -13.74 -15.21
N SER A 140 -0.39 -15.00 -15.66
CA SER A 140 0.82 -15.50 -16.32
C SER A 140 1.17 -14.79 -17.62
N ILE A 141 0.18 -14.18 -18.28
CA ILE A 141 0.37 -13.38 -19.48
C ILE A 141 0.73 -11.94 -19.15
N VAL A 142 0.05 -11.35 -18.15
CA VAL A 142 0.18 -9.93 -17.83
C VAL A 142 1.48 -9.62 -17.08
N LEU A 143 1.89 -10.54 -16.20
CA LEU A 143 3.08 -10.38 -15.37
C LEU A 143 4.19 -11.26 -15.95
N ASP A 144 5.34 -10.66 -16.24
CA ASP A 144 6.50 -11.40 -16.73
C ASP A 144 7.04 -12.33 -15.63
N GLN A 145 6.64 -13.60 -15.70
CA GLN A 145 7.02 -14.65 -14.76
C GLN A 145 8.23 -15.46 -15.25
N GLY A 146 8.93 -15.02 -16.29
CA GLY A 146 10.07 -15.76 -16.86
C GLY A 146 9.68 -17.08 -17.52
N LEU A 147 8.44 -17.20 -17.98
CA LEU A 147 7.95 -18.35 -18.75
C LEU A 147 8.50 -18.32 -20.18
N GLU A 148 8.66 -19.51 -20.78
CA GLU A 148 9.11 -19.60 -22.17
C GLU A 148 8.09 -18.98 -23.15
N ALA A 149 8.61 -18.24 -24.14
CA ALA A 149 7.81 -17.46 -25.08
C ALA A 149 6.79 -18.32 -25.86
N ASP A 150 7.14 -19.55 -26.23
CA ASP A 150 6.23 -20.47 -26.95
C ASP A 150 5.02 -20.87 -26.08
N LEU A 151 5.26 -21.15 -24.80
CA LEU A 151 4.19 -21.49 -23.86
C LEU A 151 3.27 -20.28 -23.61
N LEU A 152 3.86 -19.10 -23.43
CA LEU A 152 3.11 -17.85 -23.30
C LEU A 152 2.24 -17.58 -24.54
N ALA A 153 2.77 -17.80 -25.75
CA ALA A 153 2.01 -17.63 -26.98
C ALA A 153 0.82 -18.61 -27.08
N GLU A 154 0.98 -19.85 -26.63
CA GLU A 154 -0.12 -20.83 -26.59
C GLU A 154 -1.20 -20.46 -25.56
N ILE A 155 -0.81 -20.01 -24.36
CA ILE A 155 -1.74 -19.56 -23.32
C ILE A 155 -2.45 -18.28 -23.76
N GLN A 156 -1.73 -17.30 -24.31
CA GLN A 156 -2.28 -16.06 -24.87
C GLN A 156 -3.35 -16.38 -25.91
N LYS A 157 -3.03 -17.24 -26.90
CA LYS A 157 -3.99 -17.63 -27.94
C LYS A 157 -5.24 -18.28 -27.36
N TYR A 158 -5.08 -19.14 -26.36
CA TYR A 158 -6.22 -19.76 -25.67
C TYR A 158 -7.10 -18.72 -24.95
N LEU A 159 -6.49 -17.75 -24.26
CA LEU A 159 -7.20 -16.68 -23.57
C LEU A 159 -7.87 -15.70 -24.55
N ASP A 160 -7.23 -15.36 -25.66
CA ASP A 160 -7.81 -14.54 -26.73
C ASP A 160 -9.11 -15.17 -27.25
N ASP A 161 -9.03 -16.46 -27.61
CA ASP A 161 -10.17 -17.27 -28.03
C ASP A 161 -11.31 -17.29 -27.00
N LEU A 162 -10.96 -17.39 -25.72
CA LEU A 162 -11.91 -17.46 -24.62
C LEU A 162 -12.60 -16.10 -24.38
N LEU A 163 -11.83 -15.01 -24.36
CA LEU A 163 -12.31 -13.64 -24.23
C LEU A 163 -13.20 -13.24 -25.40
N ASN A 164 -12.78 -13.55 -26.63
CA ASN A 164 -13.57 -13.33 -27.84
C ASN A 164 -14.87 -14.15 -27.87
N SER A 165 -14.94 -15.27 -27.14
CA SER A 165 -16.15 -16.09 -27.02
C SER A 165 -17.18 -15.56 -26.00
N GLY A 166 -16.90 -14.44 -25.33
CA GLY A 166 -17.85 -13.78 -24.43
C GLY A 166 -17.52 -13.90 -22.92
N LEU A 167 -16.33 -14.41 -22.56
CA LEU A 167 -15.94 -14.56 -21.16
C LEU A 167 -16.01 -13.24 -20.39
N ARG A 168 -15.62 -12.11 -21.02
CA ARG A 168 -15.61 -10.81 -20.33
C ARG A 168 -17.01 -10.35 -19.93
N GLN A 169 -17.98 -10.50 -20.82
CA GLN A 169 -19.38 -10.18 -20.50
C GLN A 169 -19.92 -11.12 -19.43
N ARG A 170 -19.48 -12.39 -19.42
CA ARG A 170 -19.81 -13.33 -18.34
C ARG A 170 -19.20 -12.91 -17.00
N LEU A 171 -17.94 -12.45 -16.95
CA LEU A 171 -17.32 -11.92 -15.73
C LEU A 171 -18.12 -10.73 -15.17
N ILE A 172 -18.44 -9.75 -16.03
CA ILE A 172 -19.20 -8.55 -15.64
C ILE A 172 -20.59 -8.93 -15.11
N ALA A 173 -21.27 -9.87 -15.76
CA ALA A 173 -22.57 -10.37 -15.33
C ALA A 173 -22.49 -11.04 -13.95
N ILE A 174 -21.50 -11.91 -13.71
CA ILE A 174 -21.37 -12.62 -12.43
C ILE A 174 -21.03 -11.68 -11.27
N ILE A 175 -20.15 -10.68 -11.49
CA ILE A 175 -19.81 -9.68 -10.46
C ILE A 175 -21.09 -8.98 -9.94
N LYS A 176 -22.05 -8.77 -10.83
CA LYS A 176 -23.38 -8.21 -10.52
C LYS A 176 -24.34 -9.24 -9.93
N GLU A 177 -24.43 -10.44 -10.50
CA GLU A 177 -25.33 -11.51 -10.05
C GLU A 177 -25.03 -11.94 -8.61
N LEU A 178 -23.74 -12.15 -8.27
CA LEU A 178 -23.31 -12.59 -6.95
C LEU A 178 -23.54 -11.55 -5.84
N ASN A 179 -23.81 -10.30 -6.20
CA ASN A 179 -24.12 -9.25 -5.24
C ASN A 179 -25.55 -9.36 -4.69
N ARG A 180 -26.44 -10.07 -5.40
CA ARG A 180 -27.84 -10.18 -5.03
C ARG A 180 -28.04 -11.24 -3.96
N ASP A 181 -29.07 -11.09 -3.14
CA ASP A 181 -29.56 -12.11 -2.20
C ASP A 181 -30.28 -13.25 -2.97
N GLU A 182 -29.57 -13.87 -3.91
CA GLU A 182 -30.02 -14.99 -4.71
C GLU A 182 -29.29 -16.28 -4.29
N PRO A 183 -29.90 -17.47 -4.46
CA PRO A 183 -29.31 -18.74 -4.01
C PRO A 183 -27.92 -19.04 -4.60
N ALA A 184 -27.64 -18.62 -5.82
CA ALA A 184 -26.34 -18.81 -6.46
C ALA A 184 -25.22 -17.90 -5.89
N GLY A 185 -25.59 -16.84 -5.15
CA GLY A 185 -24.70 -15.88 -4.50
C GLY A 185 -24.78 -15.97 -2.98
N CYS A 186 -25.15 -14.86 -2.34
CA CYS A 186 -25.23 -14.67 -0.89
C CYS A 186 -26.27 -15.57 -0.18
N GLY A 187 -27.16 -16.21 -0.93
CA GLY A 187 -28.28 -16.98 -0.38
C GLY A 187 -29.49 -16.10 -0.10
N GLY A 188 -30.68 -16.69 -0.18
CA GLY A 188 -31.91 -16.00 0.20
C GLY A 188 -32.04 -15.81 1.72
N PRO A 189 -33.06 -15.08 2.21
CA PRO A 189 -33.22 -14.75 3.63
C PRO A 189 -33.31 -15.95 4.59
N HIS A 190 -33.68 -17.13 4.07
CA HIS A 190 -33.83 -18.37 4.85
C HIS A 190 -32.66 -19.35 4.64
N ALA A 191 -31.69 -18.99 3.81
CA ALA A 191 -30.54 -19.83 3.53
C ALA A 191 -29.56 -19.80 4.71
N GLU A 192 -28.82 -20.88 4.90
CA GLU A 192 -27.80 -20.95 5.94
C GLU A 192 -26.72 -19.86 5.72
N CYS A 193 -26.46 -19.06 6.76
CA CYS A 193 -25.55 -17.92 6.71
C CYS A 193 -24.07 -18.31 6.83
N TYR A 194 -23.77 -19.52 7.32
CA TYR A 194 -22.41 -19.96 7.57
C TYR A 194 -22.08 -21.23 6.78
N VAL A 195 -20.83 -21.35 6.35
CA VAL A 195 -20.29 -22.56 5.73
C VAL A 195 -19.00 -22.96 6.46
N ILE A 196 -18.52 -24.17 6.24
CA ILE A 196 -17.22 -24.61 6.77
C ILE A 196 -16.17 -24.54 5.66
N ASP A 197 -15.08 -23.82 5.89
CA ASP A 197 -13.96 -23.77 4.95
C ASP A 197 -13.16 -25.10 4.93
N PHE A 198 -12.24 -25.24 3.98
CA PHE A 198 -11.41 -26.44 3.85
C PHE A 198 -10.49 -26.72 5.06
N ARG A 199 -10.32 -25.73 5.96
CA ARG A 199 -9.55 -25.89 7.21
C ARG A 199 -10.45 -26.30 8.38
N GLY A 200 -11.74 -26.49 8.14
CA GLY A 200 -12.73 -26.85 9.15
C GLY A 200 -13.22 -25.66 9.97
N THR A 201 -12.98 -24.41 9.53
CA THR A 201 -13.40 -23.21 10.24
C THR A 201 -14.76 -22.72 9.74
N ILE A 202 -15.65 -22.34 10.66
CA ILE A 202 -16.95 -21.74 10.32
C ILE A 202 -16.75 -20.31 9.83
N VAL A 203 -17.21 -20.02 8.61
CA VAL A 203 -17.07 -18.71 7.95
C VAL A 203 -18.41 -18.21 7.44
N ASP A 204 -18.57 -16.89 7.38
CA ASP A 204 -19.77 -16.25 6.83
C ASP A 204 -19.86 -16.46 5.30
N ARG A 205 -21.00 -16.93 4.83
CA ARG A 205 -21.29 -17.19 3.41
C ARG A 205 -21.16 -15.93 2.55
N LYS A 206 -21.67 -14.78 3.02
CA LYS A 206 -21.57 -13.51 2.29
C LYS A 206 -20.11 -13.08 2.18
N ALA A 207 -19.30 -13.31 3.21
CA ALA A 207 -17.87 -13.04 3.14
C ALA A 207 -17.17 -13.91 2.08
N VAL A 208 -17.51 -15.20 1.98
CA VAL A 208 -16.98 -16.10 0.94
C VAL A 208 -17.34 -15.61 -0.46
N VAL A 209 -18.60 -15.24 -0.69
CA VAL A 209 -19.07 -14.72 -1.98
C VAL A 209 -18.44 -13.38 -2.33
N CYS A 210 -18.23 -12.49 -1.35
CA CYS A 210 -17.53 -11.23 -1.58
C CYS A 210 -16.08 -11.45 -2.04
N HIS A 211 -15.36 -12.43 -1.48
CA HIS A 211 -14.03 -12.78 -1.96
C HIS A 211 -14.03 -13.36 -3.39
N GLU A 212 -15.03 -14.17 -3.76
CA GLU A 212 -15.17 -14.64 -5.14
C GLU A 212 -15.42 -13.46 -6.10
N ARG A 213 -16.25 -12.49 -5.70
CA ARG A 213 -16.49 -11.25 -6.47
C ARG A 213 -15.21 -10.45 -6.64
N LEU A 214 -14.41 -10.29 -5.59
CA LEU A 214 -13.12 -9.61 -5.67
C LEU A 214 -12.20 -10.30 -6.68
N LEU A 215 -12.05 -11.62 -6.59
CA LEU A 215 -11.20 -12.37 -7.52
C LEU A 215 -11.70 -12.31 -8.98
N LEU A 216 -13.03 -12.27 -9.19
CA LEU A 216 -13.62 -12.04 -10.51
C LEU A 216 -13.31 -10.62 -11.03
N SER A 217 -13.34 -9.61 -10.17
CA SER A 217 -12.95 -8.24 -10.53
C SER A 217 -11.46 -8.15 -10.88
N HIS A 218 -10.58 -8.90 -10.20
CA HIS A 218 -9.17 -9.03 -10.58
C HIS A 218 -9.02 -9.70 -11.95
N CYS A 219 -9.74 -10.79 -12.20
CA CYS A 219 -9.80 -11.40 -13.53
C CYS A 219 -10.27 -10.41 -14.61
N LEU A 220 -11.24 -9.54 -14.30
CA LEU A 220 -11.71 -8.51 -15.23
C LEU A 220 -10.61 -7.49 -15.56
N VAL A 221 -9.88 -7.00 -14.56
CA VAL A 221 -8.72 -6.09 -14.74
C VAL A 221 -7.68 -6.74 -15.66
N LEU A 222 -7.23 -7.96 -15.31
CA LEU A 222 -6.23 -8.67 -16.10
C LEU A 222 -6.73 -8.98 -17.52
N SER A 223 -8.01 -9.30 -17.69
CA SER A 223 -8.61 -9.56 -19.01
C SER A 223 -8.54 -8.37 -19.96
N GLY A 224 -8.52 -7.14 -19.44
CA GLY A 224 -8.39 -5.91 -20.23
C GLY A 224 -6.95 -5.67 -20.71
N LEU A 225 -5.97 -6.26 -20.02
CA LEU A 225 -4.55 -6.21 -20.39
C LEU A 225 -4.17 -7.30 -21.38
N VAL A 226 -4.80 -8.48 -21.29
CA VAL A 226 -4.62 -9.57 -22.26
C VAL A 226 -5.24 -9.20 -23.62
N VAL A 227 -6.50 -8.76 -23.61
CA VAL A 227 -7.21 -8.27 -24.80
C VAL A 227 -7.88 -6.95 -24.45
N ARG A 228 -7.80 -5.94 -25.31
CA ARG A 228 -8.46 -4.66 -25.05
C ARG A 228 -9.97 -4.79 -24.88
N MET A 229 -10.54 -3.93 -24.03
CA MET A 229 -11.98 -3.86 -23.83
C MET A 229 -12.68 -3.21 -25.02
N SER A 230 -13.85 -3.73 -25.38
CA SER A 230 -14.72 -3.14 -26.40
C SER A 230 -15.56 -1.98 -25.82
N PRO A 231 -16.12 -1.08 -26.66
CA PRO A 231 -17.06 -0.04 -26.20
C PRO A 231 -18.21 -0.57 -25.33
N ARG A 232 -18.70 -1.77 -25.65
CA ARG A 232 -19.74 -2.45 -24.86
C ARG A 232 -19.23 -2.81 -23.47
N ASP A 233 -18.05 -3.43 -23.40
CA ASP A 233 -17.45 -3.84 -22.12
C ASP A 233 -17.24 -2.62 -21.21
N VAL A 234 -16.69 -1.53 -21.76
CA VAL A 234 -16.46 -0.29 -21.01
C VAL A 234 -17.76 0.29 -20.46
N THR A 235 -18.83 0.28 -21.26
CA THR A 235 -20.15 0.77 -20.85
C THR A 235 -20.75 -0.11 -19.74
N ASP A 236 -20.65 -1.43 -19.88
CA ASP A 236 -21.17 -2.40 -18.91
C ASP A 236 -20.40 -2.32 -17.58
N VAL A 237 -19.06 -2.25 -17.63
CA VAL A 237 -18.21 -2.05 -16.43
C VAL A 237 -18.52 -0.72 -15.75
N PHE A 238 -18.70 0.35 -16.51
CA PHE A 238 -19.06 1.66 -15.95
C PHE A 238 -20.43 1.64 -15.25
N ALA A 239 -21.39 0.87 -15.77
CA ALA A 239 -22.68 0.67 -15.10
C ALA A 239 -22.51 -0.09 -13.78
N VAL A 240 -21.73 -1.18 -13.77
CA VAL A 240 -21.48 -1.98 -12.55
C VAL A 240 -20.68 -1.21 -11.50
N LEU A 241 -19.72 -0.38 -11.91
CA LEU A 241 -19.00 0.53 -11.00
C LEU A 241 -19.97 1.45 -10.25
N LYS A 242 -20.89 2.09 -10.98
CA LYS A 242 -21.87 3.01 -10.37
C LYS A 242 -22.82 2.28 -9.40
N GLU A 243 -23.21 1.05 -9.73
CA GLU A 243 -24.02 0.20 -8.85
C GLU A 243 -23.26 -0.15 -7.57
N CYS A 244 -22.03 -0.68 -7.68
CA CYS A 244 -21.21 -1.03 -6.52
C CYS A 244 -20.88 0.18 -5.64
N ALA A 245 -20.51 1.31 -6.25
CA ALA A 245 -20.22 2.53 -5.52
C ALA A 245 -21.46 3.12 -4.80
N SER A 246 -22.66 2.82 -5.29
CA SER A 246 -23.90 3.31 -4.67
C SER A 246 -24.31 2.54 -3.42
N GLU A 247 -23.80 1.32 -3.29
CA GLU A 247 -24.04 0.41 -2.16
C GLU A 247 -22.96 0.55 -1.08
N LEU A 248 -22.07 1.54 -1.22
CA LEU A 248 -21.04 1.79 -0.24
C LEU A 248 -21.58 2.57 0.97
N ASP A 249 -21.50 1.98 2.15
CA ASP A 249 -21.89 2.54 3.46
C ASP A 249 -20.67 2.89 4.34
N ASP A 250 -20.82 3.78 5.32
CA ASP A 250 -19.72 4.26 6.20
C ASP A 250 -19.03 3.15 7.02
N ASN A 251 -19.65 1.97 7.13
CA ASN A 251 -19.18 0.84 7.94
C ASN A 251 -18.65 -0.32 7.07
N ASP A 252 -18.37 -0.04 5.79
CA ASP A 252 -18.18 -1.09 4.82
C ASP A 252 -16.90 -1.90 4.97
N ASN A 253 -17.04 -3.16 4.54
CA ASN A 253 -15.99 -4.15 4.47
C ASN A 253 -14.96 -3.75 3.41
N ASP A 254 -13.66 -3.74 3.76
CA ASP A 254 -12.53 -3.45 2.88
C ASP A 254 -12.66 -4.13 1.49
N ILE A 255 -13.23 -5.34 1.46
CA ILE A 255 -13.45 -6.13 0.23
C ILE A 255 -14.41 -5.46 -0.75
N LYS A 256 -15.50 -4.84 -0.29
CA LYS A 256 -16.43 -4.12 -1.18
C LYS A 256 -15.74 -2.92 -1.83
N LEU A 257 -14.89 -2.25 -1.06
CA LEU A 257 -14.11 -1.12 -1.54
C LEU A 257 -13.06 -1.60 -2.55
N GLN A 258 -12.38 -2.72 -2.30
CA GLN A 258 -11.47 -3.38 -3.26
C GLN A 258 -12.17 -3.74 -4.58
N ILE A 259 -13.37 -4.34 -4.53
CA ILE A 259 -14.17 -4.63 -5.74
C ILE A 259 -14.43 -3.36 -6.54
N THR A 260 -14.81 -2.27 -5.85
CA THR A 260 -15.11 -0.98 -6.47
C THR A 260 -13.84 -0.36 -7.08
N PHE A 261 -12.70 -0.45 -6.39
CA PHE A 261 -11.39 -0.06 -6.92
C PHE A 261 -11.04 -0.86 -8.17
N SER A 262 -11.18 -2.18 -8.16
CA SER A 262 -10.89 -3.00 -9.34
C SER A 262 -11.72 -2.61 -10.56
N LEU A 263 -13.00 -2.31 -10.38
CA LEU A 263 -13.86 -1.84 -11.48
C LEU A 263 -13.41 -0.46 -11.99
N MET A 264 -13.12 0.48 -11.09
CA MET A 264 -12.58 1.80 -11.43
C MET A 264 -11.24 1.70 -12.18
N PHE A 265 -10.30 0.91 -11.65
CA PHE A 265 -9.00 0.68 -12.26
C PHE A 265 -9.11 -0.05 -13.59
N SER A 266 -10.06 -0.98 -13.77
CA SER A 266 -10.27 -1.64 -15.07
C SER A 266 -10.64 -0.65 -16.19
N LEU A 267 -11.42 0.39 -15.87
CA LEU A 267 -11.74 1.49 -16.80
C LEU A 267 -10.53 2.39 -17.03
N MET A 268 -9.86 2.83 -15.95
CA MET A 268 -8.66 3.66 -16.02
C MET A 268 -7.58 3.03 -16.90
N LEU A 269 -7.28 1.76 -16.62
CA LEU A 269 -6.36 0.90 -17.34
C LEU A 269 -6.68 0.84 -18.83
N THR A 270 -7.96 0.64 -19.16
CA THR A 270 -8.43 0.56 -20.54
C THR A 270 -8.15 1.87 -21.28
N PHE A 271 -8.52 3.01 -20.68
CA PHE A 271 -8.32 4.33 -21.28
C PHE A 271 -6.84 4.68 -21.46
N VAL A 272 -6.01 4.44 -20.45
CA VAL A 272 -4.57 4.72 -20.53
C VAL A 272 -3.87 3.80 -21.52
N SER A 273 -4.20 2.50 -21.53
CA SER A 273 -3.63 1.55 -22.50
C SER A 273 -3.99 1.90 -23.93
N ASP A 274 -5.24 2.32 -24.17
CA ASP A 274 -5.70 2.70 -25.50
C ASP A 274 -5.06 4.02 -25.96
N ALA A 275 -4.93 5.00 -25.06
CA ALA A 275 -4.28 6.28 -25.32
C ALA A 275 -2.79 6.15 -25.71
N LEU A 276 -2.08 5.20 -25.11
CA LEU A 276 -0.64 4.98 -25.34
C LEU A 276 -0.34 4.07 -26.54
N SER A 277 -1.35 3.52 -27.20
CA SER A 277 -1.20 2.48 -28.20
C SER A 277 -0.91 2.97 -29.62
N THR A 278 0.14 3.78 -29.79
CA THR A 278 0.30 4.60 -31.00
C THR A 278 1.09 3.92 -32.14
N HIS A 279 1.56 2.67 -32.02
CA HIS A 279 2.58 2.11 -32.96
C HIS A 279 2.40 0.64 -33.42
N SER A 280 1.23 0.00 -33.31
CA SER A 280 1.02 -1.34 -33.89
C SER A 280 -0.28 -1.44 -34.70
N ALA A 281 -0.38 -2.49 -35.54
CA ALA A 281 -1.51 -2.76 -36.44
C ALA A 281 -2.89 -2.89 -35.74
N ASN A 282 -2.93 -2.77 -34.41
CA ASN A 282 -4.12 -2.71 -33.58
C ASN A 282 -4.33 -1.27 -33.10
N ALA A 283 -4.87 -0.44 -33.99
CA ALA A 283 -5.21 0.95 -33.69
C ALA A 283 -6.25 1.07 -32.55
N SER A 284 -6.28 2.22 -31.87
CA SER A 284 -7.16 2.47 -30.71
C SER A 284 -8.62 2.05 -30.95
N LEU A 285 -9.14 1.07 -30.21
CA LEU A 285 -10.48 0.52 -30.47
C LEU A 285 -11.60 1.49 -30.08
N LEU A 286 -11.34 2.37 -29.11
CA LEU A 286 -12.33 3.29 -28.55
C LEU A 286 -12.38 4.63 -29.30
N SER A 287 -11.25 5.09 -29.85
CA SER A 287 -11.18 6.40 -30.53
C SER A 287 -11.89 6.42 -31.89
N PHE A 288 -11.93 5.29 -32.62
CA PHE A 288 -12.62 5.20 -33.92
C PHE A 288 -14.14 5.20 -33.82
N ASP A 289 -14.71 4.83 -32.68
CA ASP A 289 -16.17 4.83 -32.48
C ASP A 289 -16.66 6.20 -32.00
N SER A 290 -16.98 7.08 -32.96
CA SER A 290 -17.50 8.43 -32.69
C SER A 290 -18.83 8.44 -31.92
N LEU A 291 -19.66 7.40 -32.07
CA LEU A 291 -20.92 7.27 -31.35
C LEU A 291 -20.64 6.93 -29.88
N PHE A 292 -19.77 5.96 -29.64
CA PHE A 292 -19.32 5.63 -28.29
C PHE A 292 -18.72 6.85 -27.60
N ARG A 293 -17.77 7.56 -28.24
CA ARG A 293 -17.16 8.77 -27.65
C ARG A 293 -18.20 9.80 -27.22
N THR A 294 -19.21 10.06 -28.06
CA THR A 294 -20.24 11.05 -27.79
C THR A 294 -21.17 10.61 -26.65
N GLU A 295 -21.63 9.35 -26.67
CA GLU A 295 -22.54 8.82 -25.65
C GLU A 295 -21.85 8.58 -24.31
N PHE A 296 -20.62 8.07 -24.33
CA PHE A 296 -19.83 7.85 -23.13
C PHE A 296 -19.44 9.18 -22.48
N HIS A 297 -19.02 10.19 -23.24
CA HIS A 297 -18.76 11.52 -22.71
C HIS A 297 -20.01 12.11 -22.02
N LYS A 298 -21.19 11.99 -22.63
CA LYS A 298 -22.45 12.41 -21.98
C LYS A 298 -22.70 11.63 -20.68
N SER A 299 -22.47 10.32 -20.68
CA SER A 299 -22.68 9.45 -19.52
C SER A 299 -21.76 9.81 -18.36
N VAL A 300 -20.50 10.10 -18.66
CA VAL A 300 -19.48 10.49 -17.68
C VAL A 300 -19.70 11.93 -17.18
N MET A 301 -20.19 12.84 -18.03
CA MET A 301 -20.49 14.22 -17.62
C MET A 301 -21.84 14.39 -16.93
N ALA A 302 -22.72 13.38 -16.98
CA ALA A 302 -23.97 13.40 -16.25
C ALA A 302 -23.69 13.51 -14.74
N SER A 303 -24.36 14.46 -14.08
CA SER A 303 -24.28 14.62 -12.63
C SER A 303 -25.22 13.63 -11.96
N GLY A 304 -24.68 12.75 -11.13
CA GLY A 304 -25.40 11.84 -10.25
C GLY A 304 -25.76 12.48 -8.89
N ASN A 305 -26.77 11.90 -8.24
CA ASN A 305 -27.24 12.37 -6.93
C ASN A 305 -26.46 11.76 -5.75
N ASN A 306 -25.73 10.66 -5.95
CA ASN A 306 -24.99 9.97 -4.90
C ASN A 306 -23.53 10.44 -4.88
N HIS A 307 -23.10 11.02 -3.76
CA HIS A 307 -21.75 11.58 -3.61
C HIS A 307 -20.66 10.52 -3.75
N ASN A 308 -20.83 9.33 -3.17
CA ASN A 308 -19.86 8.23 -3.25
C ASN A 308 -19.65 7.83 -4.71
N VAL A 309 -20.75 7.61 -5.44
CA VAL A 309 -20.70 7.30 -6.89
C VAL A 309 -19.96 8.37 -7.67
N GLU A 310 -20.26 9.65 -7.42
CA GLU A 310 -19.61 10.75 -8.13
C GLU A 310 -18.10 10.79 -7.92
N GLN A 311 -17.59 10.48 -6.72
CA GLN A 311 -16.16 10.46 -6.44
C GLN A 311 -15.41 9.39 -7.26
N PHE A 312 -15.98 8.18 -7.43
CA PHE A 312 -15.40 7.16 -8.30
C PHE A 312 -15.50 7.52 -9.79
N VAL A 313 -16.64 8.09 -10.20
CA VAL A 313 -16.82 8.57 -11.59
C VAL A 313 -15.85 9.70 -11.90
N ASP A 314 -15.50 10.53 -10.93
CA ASP A 314 -14.49 11.60 -11.07
C ASP A 314 -13.10 11.05 -11.40
N VAL A 315 -12.72 9.88 -10.89
CA VAL A 315 -11.47 9.20 -11.30
C VAL A 315 -11.57 8.68 -12.74
N VAL A 316 -12.74 8.16 -13.13
CA VAL A 316 -13.01 7.76 -14.51
C VAL A 316 -12.96 8.98 -15.45
N ARG A 317 -13.45 10.15 -15.02
CA ARG A 317 -13.34 11.43 -15.75
C ARG A 317 -11.88 11.79 -16.00
N LEU A 318 -11.02 11.64 -14.99
CA LEU A 318 -9.59 11.90 -15.12
C LEU A 318 -8.93 11.01 -16.19
N ALA A 319 -9.19 9.70 -16.14
CA ALA A 319 -8.69 8.76 -17.14
C ALA A 319 -9.25 9.03 -18.55
N TRP A 320 -10.54 9.37 -18.63
CA TRP A 320 -11.21 9.73 -19.87
C TRP A 320 -10.63 11.01 -20.51
N VAL A 321 -10.32 12.03 -19.71
CA VAL A 321 -9.66 13.26 -20.20
C VAL A 321 -8.31 12.96 -20.82
N VAL A 322 -7.49 12.16 -20.13
CA VAL A 322 -6.19 11.74 -20.67
C VAL A 322 -6.36 11.00 -22.00
N HIS A 323 -7.32 10.07 -22.09
CA HIS A 323 -7.64 9.39 -23.34
C HIS A 323 -8.06 10.35 -24.45
N MET A 324 -8.94 11.31 -24.17
CA MET A 324 -9.38 12.31 -25.14
C MET A 324 -8.23 13.20 -25.64
N ILE A 325 -7.33 13.62 -24.73
CA ILE A 325 -6.18 14.46 -25.06
C ILE A 325 -5.25 13.72 -26.05
N TYR A 326 -4.88 12.48 -25.73
CA TYR A 326 -3.93 11.72 -26.55
C TYR A 326 -4.55 11.18 -27.85
N SER A 327 -5.86 10.90 -27.86
CA SER A 327 -6.57 10.52 -29.08
C SER A 327 -6.72 11.68 -30.10
N GLN A 328 -6.55 12.93 -29.67
CA GLN A 328 -6.64 14.12 -30.54
C GLN A 328 -5.34 14.42 -31.28
N ASP A 329 -4.19 14.27 -30.62
CA ASP A 329 -2.88 14.52 -31.23
C ASP A 329 -2.61 13.61 -32.44
N GLU A 330 -3.15 12.39 -32.45
CA GLU A 330 -3.07 11.49 -33.61
C GLU A 330 -3.82 12.01 -34.85
N GLY A 331 -4.91 12.76 -34.65
CA GLY A 331 -5.75 13.33 -35.72
C GLY A 331 -5.09 14.50 -36.47
N THR A 332 -4.12 15.18 -35.86
CA THR A 332 -3.41 16.31 -36.50
C THR A 332 -2.58 15.90 -37.72
N THR A 333 -2.29 14.61 -37.89
CA THR A 333 -1.64 14.07 -39.11
C THR A 333 -2.61 13.66 -40.22
N ARG A 334 -3.94 13.67 -40.00
CA ARG A 334 -4.95 13.31 -41.00
C ARG A 334 -6.13 14.30 -41.00
N GLU A 335 -6.03 15.27 -41.91
CA GLU A 335 -7.10 16.16 -42.43
C GLU A 335 -7.75 17.12 -41.42
N ALA A 336 -7.25 18.35 -41.43
CA ALA A 336 -7.81 19.51 -40.74
C ALA A 336 -9.27 19.79 -41.19
N SER A 337 -10.23 19.46 -40.31
CA SER A 337 -11.61 19.97 -40.37
C SER A 337 -11.86 20.85 -39.15
N SER A 338 -11.74 22.17 -39.35
CA SER A 338 -11.69 23.22 -38.32
C SER A 338 -12.92 23.35 -37.40
N GLY A 339 -13.99 22.60 -37.64
CA GLY A 339 -15.18 22.56 -36.77
C GLY A 339 -15.10 21.52 -35.64
N PHE A 340 -14.39 20.41 -35.86
CA PHE A 340 -14.38 19.26 -34.95
C PHE A 340 -13.47 19.49 -33.73
N GLU A 341 -12.32 20.15 -33.94
CA GLU A 341 -11.34 20.49 -32.89
C GLU A 341 -11.93 21.39 -31.79
N SER A 342 -12.87 22.27 -32.13
CA SER A 342 -13.45 23.23 -31.17
C SER A 342 -14.33 22.57 -30.10
N ARG A 343 -15.08 21.53 -30.48
CA ARG A 343 -16.02 20.84 -29.59
C ARG A 343 -15.29 19.89 -28.65
N ASP A 344 -14.28 19.18 -29.14
CA ASP A 344 -13.49 18.26 -28.33
C ASP A 344 -12.63 19.00 -27.30
N LEU A 345 -12.07 20.18 -27.64
CA LEU A 345 -11.38 21.03 -26.67
C LEU A 345 -12.32 21.58 -25.59
N THR A 346 -13.57 21.90 -25.95
CA THR A 346 -14.60 22.32 -24.99
C THR A 346 -14.93 21.19 -24.02
N ASN A 347 -15.06 19.96 -24.53
CA ASN A 347 -15.31 18.76 -23.71
C ASN A 347 -14.15 18.47 -22.74
N VAL A 348 -12.90 18.56 -23.22
CA VAL A 348 -11.70 18.41 -22.37
C VAL A 348 -11.67 19.47 -21.27
N SER A 349 -11.92 20.74 -21.63
CA SER A 349 -11.92 21.85 -20.67
C SER A 349 -12.99 21.68 -19.60
N ALA A 350 -14.21 21.26 -19.98
CA ALA A 350 -15.31 21.01 -19.04
C ALA A 350 -14.99 19.86 -18.08
N CYS A 351 -14.39 18.77 -18.54
CA CYS A 351 -13.96 17.69 -17.65
C CYS A 351 -12.84 18.14 -16.70
N LEU A 352 -11.85 18.90 -17.18
CA LEU A 352 -10.76 19.44 -16.35
C LEU A 352 -11.29 20.37 -15.25
N GLU A 353 -12.30 21.20 -15.56
CA GLU A 353 -12.95 22.04 -14.56
C GLU A 353 -13.58 21.21 -13.44
N ILE A 354 -14.28 20.12 -13.76
CA ILE A 354 -14.84 19.20 -12.76
C ILE A 354 -13.73 18.55 -11.94
N ILE A 355 -12.67 18.06 -12.60
CA ILE A 355 -11.56 17.39 -11.93
C ILE A 355 -10.89 18.32 -10.88
N CYS A 356 -10.67 19.58 -11.27
CA CYS A 356 -10.06 20.57 -10.39
C CYS A 356 -11.01 21.02 -9.27
N THR A 357 -12.28 21.32 -9.59
CA THR A 357 -13.25 21.82 -8.61
C THR A 357 -13.64 20.77 -7.56
N ARG A 358 -13.65 19.49 -7.94
CA ARG A 358 -13.95 18.37 -7.03
C ARG A 358 -12.73 17.74 -6.39
N ASN A 359 -11.54 18.22 -6.73
CA ASN A 359 -10.27 17.77 -6.16
C ASN A 359 -10.08 16.24 -6.22
N VAL A 360 -10.16 15.69 -7.42
CA VAL A 360 -10.07 14.23 -7.66
C VAL A 360 -8.75 13.65 -7.15
N PHE A 361 -7.67 14.42 -7.19
CA PHE A 361 -6.38 14.01 -6.67
C PHE A 361 -6.40 13.79 -5.15
N HIS A 362 -7.15 14.59 -4.40
CA HIS A 362 -7.33 14.36 -2.97
C HIS A 362 -8.11 13.07 -2.71
N PHE A 363 -9.20 12.83 -3.43
CA PHE A 363 -9.94 11.57 -3.31
C PHE A 363 -9.06 10.36 -3.65
N LEU A 364 -8.31 10.40 -4.76
CA LEU A 364 -7.36 9.36 -5.12
C LEU A 364 -6.33 9.10 -4.01
N LEU A 365 -5.75 10.16 -3.43
CA LEU A 365 -4.73 10.00 -2.41
C LEU A 365 -5.33 9.48 -1.09
N ALA A 366 -6.31 10.19 -0.54
CA ALA A 366 -6.80 9.97 0.82
C ALA A 366 -7.82 8.82 0.92
N ASN A 367 -8.66 8.65 -0.11
CA ASN A 367 -9.80 7.72 -0.09
C ASN A 367 -9.60 6.50 -0.99
N VAL A 368 -8.49 6.43 -1.75
CA VAL A 368 -8.09 5.24 -2.50
C VAL A 368 -6.73 4.75 -1.99
N LEU A 369 -5.64 5.43 -2.33
CA LEU A 369 -4.27 4.93 -2.12
C LEU A 369 -3.86 4.77 -0.65
N GLN A 370 -4.39 5.62 0.24
CA GLN A 370 -4.10 5.56 1.68
C GLN A 370 -5.03 4.63 2.47
N THR A 371 -6.00 3.98 1.80
CA THR A 371 -6.95 3.11 2.50
C THR A 371 -6.38 1.70 2.74
N PRO A 372 -6.79 1.03 3.83
CA PRO A 372 -6.44 -0.38 4.07
C PRO A 372 -6.91 -1.29 2.93
N ALA A 373 -8.06 -1.00 2.33
CA ALA A 373 -8.57 -1.73 1.18
C ALA A 373 -7.57 -1.75 0.00
N TYR A 374 -6.96 -0.61 -0.34
CA TYR A 374 -5.96 -0.57 -1.41
C TYR A 374 -4.62 -1.20 -0.99
N GLN A 375 -4.15 -0.90 0.22
CA GLN A 375 -2.82 -1.33 0.70
C GLN A 375 -2.74 -2.83 0.98
N ASN A 376 -3.85 -3.46 1.33
CA ASN A 376 -3.93 -4.89 1.67
C ASN A 376 -4.58 -5.73 0.55
N ASP A 377 -4.71 -5.20 -0.66
CA ASP A 377 -5.17 -5.96 -1.83
C ASP A 377 -4.07 -6.91 -2.34
N ASP A 378 -4.36 -7.72 -3.36
CA ASP A 378 -3.39 -8.63 -4.00
C ASP A 378 -2.18 -7.84 -4.53
N GLU A 379 -0.97 -8.19 -4.09
CA GLU A 379 0.27 -7.44 -4.35
C GLU A 379 0.49 -7.19 -5.85
N ASP A 380 0.17 -8.17 -6.69
CA ASP A 380 0.37 -8.06 -8.13
C ASP A 380 -0.69 -7.20 -8.80
N ILE A 381 -1.91 -7.20 -8.26
CA ILE A 381 -2.97 -6.30 -8.69
C ILE A 381 -2.64 -4.86 -8.29
N VAL A 382 -2.14 -4.63 -7.08
CA VAL A 382 -1.63 -3.33 -6.63
C VAL A 382 -0.47 -2.86 -7.52
N TYR A 383 0.47 -3.74 -7.85
CA TYR A 383 1.55 -3.44 -8.79
C TYR A 383 1.03 -2.98 -10.17
N VAL A 384 0.00 -3.64 -10.70
CA VAL A 384 -0.67 -3.22 -11.95
C VAL A 384 -1.34 -1.86 -11.78
N TYR A 385 -2.05 -1.63 -10.67
CA TYR A 385 -2.71 -0.36 -10.36
C TYR A 385 -1.70 0.78 -10.27
N ASP A 386 -0.61 0.61 -9.53
CA ASP A 386 0.47 1.59 -9.39
C ASP A 386 1.11 1.91 -10.75
N GLY A 387 1.42 0.87 -11.55
CA GLY A 387 2.01 1.06 -12.87
C GLY A 387 1.11 1.87 -13.82
N TYR A 388 -0.21 1.69 -13.77
CA TYR A 388 -1.14 2.44 -14.59
C TYR A 388 -1.56 3.79 -14.01
N MET A 389 -1.56 3.93 -12.69
CA MET A 389 -1.68 5.23 -12.03
C MET A 389 -0.48 6.11 -12.39
N HIS A 390 0.74 5.55 -12.37
CA HIS A 390 1.94 6.24 -12.82
C HIS A 390 1.81 6.69 -14.27
N LYS A 391 1.43 5.79 -15.19
CA LYS A 391 1.18 6.14 -16.61
C LYS A 391 0.12 7.23 -16.75
N LEU A 392 -1.00 7.12 -16.04
CA LEU A 392 -2.06 8.13 -16.04
C LEU A 392 -1.53 9.50 -15.61
N MET A 393 -0.81 9.55 -14.48
CA MET A 393 -0.23 10.79 -13.97
C MET A 393 0.80 11.35 -14.93
N MET A 394 1.67 10.53 -15.51
CA MET A 394 2.66 10.96 -16.49
C MET A 394 1.99 11.56 -17.72
N CYS A 395 1.02 10.86 -18.32
CA CYS A 395 0.25 11.38 -19.46
C CYS A 395 -0.48 12.68 -19.11
N PHE A 396 -1.11 12.73 -17.93
CA PHE A 396 -1.77 13.94 -17.47
C PHE A 396 -0.78 15.09 -17.32
N LEU A 397 0.38 14.86 -16.72
CA LEU A 397 1.37 15.88 -16.46
C LEU A 397 2.17 16.30 -17.68
N SER A 398 2.37 15.45 -18.70
CA SER A 398 3.19 15.78 -19.88
C SER A 398 2.47 16.70 -20.87
N HIS A 399 1.14 16.73 -20.87
CA HIS A 399 0.40 17.45 -21.90
C HIS A 399 0.22 18.96 -21.58
N PRO A 400 0.46 19.89 -22.52
CA PRO A 400 0.35 21.34 -22.25
C PRO A 400 -1.05 21.81 -21.82
N LEU A 401 -2.13 21.14 -22.27
CA LEU A 401 -3.50 21.51 -21.91
C LEU A 401 -3.84 21.32 -20.42
N THR A 402 -3.13 20.45 -19.71
CA THR A 402 -3.32 20.24 -18.27
C THR A 402 -2.42 21.19 -17.45
N ARG A 403 -1.27 21.61 -18.01
CA ARG A 403 -0.36 22.62 -17.46
C ARG A 403 -0.90 24.03 -17.73
N CYS A 404 -1.91 24.48 -16.98
CA CYS A 404 -2.49 25.79 -17.20
C CYS A 404 -1.45 26.93 -17.06
N LYS A 405 -1.24 27.69 -18.15
CA LYS A 405 -0.35 28.87 -18.38
C LYS A 405 1.17 28.62 -18.48
N ARG A 406 1.60 28.64 -19.76
CA ARG A 406 2.92 28.98 -20.38
C ARG A 406 3.90 27.83 -20.68
N GLN A 407 4.32 27.88 -21.94
CA GLN A 407 5.44 27.27 -22.67
C GLN A 407 5.31 25.80 -23.15
N PRO A 408 5.07 25.60 -24.46
CA PRO A 408 4.94 24.30 -25.12
C PRO A 408 6.27 23.76 -25.69
N GLU A 409 7.42 24.24 -25.23
CA GLU A 409 8.72 23.82 -25.75
C GLU A 409 9.52 23.17 -24.63
N LEU A 410 9.36 21.87 -24.45
CA LEU A 410 10.31 20.91 -23.88
C LEU A 410 9.57 19.56 -23.80
N LEU A 411 9.84 18.67 -24.75
CA LEU A 411 9.34 17.30 -24.76
C LEU A 411 10.44 16.34 -25.19
N LEU A 412 10.34 15.14 -24.59
CA LEU A 412 10.87 13.81 -24.97
C LEU A 412 12.06 13.31 -24.14
N GLY A 413 11.69 12.68 -23.02
CA GLY A 413 12.52 11.84 -22.17
C GLY A 413 11.94 11.81 -20.74
N ASN A 414 12.67 11.24 -19.78
CA ASN A 414 12.40 11.51 -18.35
C ASN A 414 12.47 13.04 -18.02
N GLU A 415 12.89 13.84 -19.00
CA GLU A 415 12.73 15.29 -19.10
C GLU A 415 11.29 15.77 -18.86
N ASP A 416 10.23 15.03 -19.20
CA ASP A 416 8.85 15.53 -19.02
C ASP A 416 8.48 15.66 -17.54
N LEU A 417 8.98 14.72 -16.72
CA LEU A 417 8.88 14.76 -15.26
C LEU A 417 9.70 15.91 -14.69
N TRP A 418 10.96 16.04 -15.10
CA TRP A 418 11.83 17.12 -14.63
C TRP A 418 11.38 18.51 -15.11
N ALA A 419 10.74 18.61 -16.27
CA ALA A 419 10.09 19.82 -16.75
C ALA A 419 8.90 20.19 -15.86
N PHE A 420 8.10 19.21 -15.44
CA PHE A 420 7.06 19.44 -14.44
C PHE A 420 7.67 19.84 -13.08
N VAL A 421 8.75 19.19 -12.63
CA VAL A 421 9.43 19.56 -11.38
C VAL A 421 9.94 21.00 -11.44
N ASN A 422 10.55 21.40 -12.56
CA ASN A 422 10.99 22.78 -12.77
C ASN A 422 9.81 23.75 -12.73
N PHE A 423 8.73 23.45 -13.44
CA PHE A 423 7.50 24.26 -13.41
C PHE A 423 6.90 24.35 -11.99
N ALA A 424 6.80 23.23 -11.29
CA ALA A 424 6.18 23.14 -9.97
C ALA A 424 7.00 23.83 -8.88
N GLY A 425 8.31 23.93 -9.04
CA GLY A 425 9.21 24.62 -8.11
C GLY A 425 9.25 26.14 -8.26
N GLU A 426 8.61 26.69 -9.31
CA GLU A 426 8.52 28.14 -9.50
C GLU A 426 7.46 28.78 -8.57
N ASP A 427 7.85 29.89 -7.93
CA ASP A 427 6.95 30.85 -7.29
C ASP A 427 5.91 30.28 -6.27
N HIS A 428 6.36 29.42 -5.35
CA HIS A 428 5.53 29.01 -4.21
C HIS A 428 5.10 30.23 -3.37
N THR A 429 3.78 30.43 -3.30
CA THR A 429 3.15 31.54 -2.55
C THR A 429 2.58 31.11 -1.20
N ASN A 430 2.44 29.81 -0.96
CA ASN A 430 1.93 29.27 0.29
C ASN A 430 2.77 28.08 0.78
N ILE A 431 2.76 27.88 2.09
CA ILE A 431 3.54 26.83 2.76
C ILE A 431 3.09 25.41 2.38
N PRO A 432 1.79 25.09 2.27
CA PRO A 432 1.36 23.75 1.89
C PRO A 432 1.88 23.28 0.52
N THR A 433 1.90 24.16 -0.49
CA THR A 433 2.44 23.81 -1.82
C THR A 433 3.96 23.63 -1.79
N LEU A 434 4.69 24.42 -1.00
CA LEU A 434 6.12 24.22 -0.78
C LEU A 434 6.39 22.87 -0.10
N VAL A 435 5.65 22.55 0.96
CA VAL A 435 5.78 21.27 1.68
C VAL A 435 5.47 20.08 0.74
N ALA A 436 4.43 20.19 -0.08
CA ALA A 436 4.09 19.16 -1.06
C ALA A 436 5.20 18.97 -2.11
N PHE A 437 5.76 20.08 -2.60
CA PHE A 437 6.88 20.05 -3.55
C PHE A 437 8.13 19.41 -2.96
N LEU A 438 8.52 19.77 -1.73
CA LEU A 438 9.66 19.16 -1.04
C LEU A 438 9.45 17.66 -0.76
N LYS A 439 8.22 17.25 -0.41
CA LYS A 439 7.84 15.83 -0.27
C LYS A 439 7.95 15.08 -1.60
N MET A 440 7.55 15.69 -2.71
CA MET A 440 7.73 15.13 -4.05
C MET A 440 9.23 15.00 -4.40
N LEU A 441 10.05 16.02 -4.12
CA LEU A 441 11.50 15.90 -4.32
C LEU A 441 12.09 14.78 -3.46
N LYS A 442 11.58 14.57 -2.24
CA LYS A 442 12.03 13.50 -1.34
C LYS A 442 11.76 12.13 -1.95
N THR A 443 10.58 11.93 -2.55
CA THR A 443 10.27 10.65 -3.21
C THR A 443 11.12 10.44 -4.47
N LEU A 444 11.39 11.49 -5.25
CA LEU A 444 12.29 11.44 -6.40
C LEU A 444 13.75 11.15 -6.03
N ALA A 445 14.18 11.55 -4.83
CA ALA A 445 15.52 11.27 -4.29
C ALA A 445 15.68 9.83 -3.73
N SER A 446 14.81 8.88 -4.13
CA SER A 446 14.86 7.49 -3.65
C SER A 446 15.92 6.61 -4.34
N THR A 447 16.51 7.07 -5.45
CA THR A 447 17.64 6.42 -6.13
C THR A 447 18.88 7.29 -6.08
N GLU A 448 20.05 6.72 -6.41
CA GLU A 448 21.31 7.47 -6.45
C GLU A 448 21.26 8.64 -7.46
N GLU A 449 20.79 8.37 -8.69
CA GLU A 449 20.69 9.39 -9.73
C GLU A 449 19.66 10.46 -9.37
N GLY A 450 18.52 10.05 -8.78
CA GLY A 450 17.49 10.98 -8.31
C GLY A 450 18.01 11.90 -7.22
N ALA A 451 18.76 11.36 -6.25
CA ALA A 451 19.37 12.13 -5.16
C ALA A 451 20.39 13.15 -5.68
N SER A 452 21.32 12.75 -6.57
CA SER A 452 22.26 13.69 -7.20
C SER A 452 21.53 14.77 -8.01
N LYS A 453 20.47 14.42 -8.76
CA LYS A 453 19.72 15.39 -9.55
C LYS A 453 18.95 16.40 -8.69
N VAL A 454 18.32 15.93 -7.61
CA VAL A 454 17.63 16.82 -6.65
C VAL A 454 18.63 17.72 -5.92
N PHE A 455 19.81 17.19 -5.56
CA PHE A 455 20.88 17.99 -4.99
C PHE A 455 21.27 19.14 -5.95
N GLU A 456 21.60 18.82 -7.20
CA GLU A 456 21.95 19.81 -8.23
C GLU A 456 20.84 20.85 -8.46
N LEU A 457 19.58 20.42 -8.47
CA LEU A 457 18.43 21.29 -8.69
C LEU A 457 18.32 22.38 -7.61
N LEU A 458 18.50 22.00 -6.34
CA LEU A 458 18.41 22.90 -5.19
C LEU A 458 19.71 23.67 -4.92
N ASP A 459 20.86 23.17 -5.37
CA ASP A 459 22.15 23.86 -5.29
C ASP A 459 22.34 24.89 -6.43
N GLY A 460 21.88 24.54 -7.64
CA GLY A 460 22.07 25.30 -8.87
C GLY A 460 21.29 26.61 -8.97
N LYS A 461 20.60 27.05 -7.91
CA LYS A 461 19.76 28.26 -7.85
C LYS A 461 18.71 28.33 -8.98
N MET A 462 18.23 27.16 -9.43
CA MET A 462 17.19 27.07 -10.46
C MET A 462 15.90 27.74 -9.98
N PHE A 463 15.60 27.65 -8.68
CA PHE A 463 14.46 28.30 -8.07
C PHE A 463 14.87 29.58 -7.34
N ARG A 464 14.03 30.62 -7.45
CA ARG A 464 14.30 31.93 -6.83
C ARG A 464 14.24 31.93 -5.30
N ARG A 465 13.50 30.99 -4.70
CA ARG A 465 13.15 30.99 -3.26
C ARG A 465 13.34 29.62 -2.58
N ILE A 466 13.82 28.62 -3.32
CA ILE A 466 13.98 27.25 -2.83
C ILE A 466 15.39 26.82 -3.15
N GLY A 467 16.14 26.45 -2.12
CA GLY A 467 17.51 25.99 -2.26
C GLY A 467 18.04 25.48 -0.93
N TRP A 468 19.22 24.83 -0.97
CA TRP A 468 19.89 24.40 0.25
C TRP A 468 20.33 25.59 1.10
N ASP A 469 20.77 26.68 0.47
CA ASP A 469 21.08 27.95 1.13
C ASP A 469 19.89 28.46 1.94
N THR A 470 18.68 28.39 1.38
CA THR A 470 17.45 28.80 2.05
C THR A 470 17.22 28.01 3.35
N LEU A 471 17.44 26.69 3.35
CA LEU A 471 17.34 25.87 4.56
C LEU A 471 18.35 26.33 5.63
N PHE A 472 19.64 26.40 5.29
CA PHE A 472 20.70 26.71 6.24
C PHE A 472 20.65 28.17 6.74
N ASP A 473 20.25 29.11 5.88
CA ASP A 473 19.99 30.50 6.23
C ASP A 473 18.82 30.60 7.22
N CYS A 474 17.71 29.89 6.96
CA CYS A 474 16.57 29.86 7.88
C CYS A 474 16.95 29.31 9.26
N LEU A 475 17.71 28.21 9.32
CA LEU A 475 18.19 27.66 10.60
C LEU A 475 19.06 28.68 11.35
N SER A 476 19.94 29.38 10.64
CA SER A 476 20.83 30.40 11.21
C SER A 476 20.06 31.63 11.71
N ILE A 477 19.05 32.09 10.97
CA ILE A 477 18.17 33.20 11.36
C ILE A 477 17.42 32.86 12.65
N TYR A 478 16.91 31.64 12.79
CA TYR A 478 16.22 31.21 14.02
C TYR A 478 17.17 31.13 15.21
N ASP A 479 18.38 30.59 15.04
CA ASP A 479 19.40 30.59 16.10
C ASP A 479 19.77 32.01 16.55
N GLU A 480 19.96 32.94 15.60
CA GLU A 480 20.23 34.35 15.92
C GLU A 480 19.09 35.00 16.71
N LYS A 481 17.84 34.76 16.31
CA LYS A 481 16.65 35.27 17.03
C LYS A 481 16.58 34.73 18.46
N PHE A 482 16.85 33.44 18.66
CA PHE A 482 16.86 32.84 20.00
C PHE A 482 17.99 33.39 20.87
N ARG A 483 19.21 33.49 20.33
CA ARG A 483 20.35 34.09 21.05
C ARG A 483 20.10 35.54 21.43
N HIS A 484 19.54 36.34 20.53
CA HIS A 484 19.21 37.73 20.83
C HIS A 484 18.14 37.82 21.93
N SER A 485 17.12 36.94 21.89
CA SER A 485 16.06 36.90 22.90
C SER A 485 16.57 36.52 24.29
N LEU A 486 17.50 35.56 24.37
CA LEU A 486 18.18 35.17 25.62
C LEU A 486 19.07 36.28 26.19
N GLN A 487 19.67 37.12 25.33
CA GLN A 487 20.51 38.24 25.74
C GLN A 487 19.68 39.47 26.18
N SER A 488 18.48 39.65 25.64
CA SER A 488 17.53 40.67 26.09
C SER A 488 16.72 40.18 27.30
N SER A 489 17.17 40.53 28.51
CA SER A 489 16.62 40.11 29.80
C SER A 489 15.07 40.00 29.86
N GLY A 490 14.54 38.77 29.77
CA GLY A 490 13.20 38.40 30.25
C GLY A 490 12.07 38.19 29.23
N VAL A 491 12.34 38.22 27.92
CA VAL A 491 11.31 37.86 26.91
C VAL A 491 11.31 36.34 26.71
N SER A 492 10.13 35.72 26.76
CA SER A 492 9.96 34.30 26.38
C SER A 492 10.57 34.07 25.00
N LEU A 493 11.21 32.92 24.79
CA LEU A 493 11.71 32.56 23.46
C LEU A 493 10.53 32.62 22.47
N PRO A 494 10.72 33.24 21.28
CA PRO A 494 9.67 33.32 20.29
C PRO A 494 9.34 31.92 19.77
N ASP A 495 8.06 31.59 19.60
CA ASP A 495 7.70 30.31 18.99
C ASP A 495 8.02 30.30 17.49
N ILE A 496 8.45 29.15 16.97
CA ILE A 496 8.55 28.93 15.53
C ILE A 496 7.12 28.84 14.98
N GLN A 497 6.83 29.60 13.92
CA GLN A 497 5.51 29.52 13.28
C GLN A 497 5.26 28.11 12.74
N GLU A 498 4.05 27.59 12.92
CA GLU A 498 3.70 26.22 12.52
C GLU A 498 4.03 25.93 11.05
N GLY A 499 3.73 26.89 10.16
CA GLY A 499 4.06 26.75 8.74
C GLY A 499 5.57 26.69 8.48
N ASP A 500 6.37 27.50 9.17
CA ASP A 500 7.83 27.45 9.06
C ASP A 500 8.38 26.11 9.57
N ALA A 501 7.85 25.62 10.69
CA ALA A 501 8.21 24.30 11.23
C ALA A 501 7.87 23.18 10.24
N GLN A 502 6.71 23.23 9.57
CA GLN A 502 6.33 22.26 8.53
C GLN A 502 7.27 22.32 7.32
N ALA A 503 7.60 23.52 6.83
CA ALA A 503 8.51 23.70 5.70
C ALA A 503 9.93 23.22 6.03
N LEU A 504 10.47 23.61 7.18
CA LEU A 504 11.80 23.18 7.65
C LEU A 504 11.84 21.66 7.86
N THR A 505 10.80 21.08 8.46
CA THR A 505 10.70 19.62 8.61
C THR A 505 10.69 18.91 7.26
N ALA A 506 9.99 19.44 6.25
CA ALA A 506 10.00 18.88 4.89
C ALA A 506 11.38 18.99 4.22
N TYR A 507 12.08 20.11 4.38
CA TYR A 507 13.46 20.28 3.91
C TYR A 507 14.43 19.32 4.58
N LEU A 508 14.35 19.14 5.90
CA LEU A 508 15.22 18.24 6.66
C LEU A 508 14.99 16.77 6.25
N ASN A 509 13.73 16.40 6.07
CA ASN A 509 13.36 15.10 5.53
C ASN A 509 13.88 14.85 4.11
N LEU A 510 13.91 15.90 3.28
CA LEU A 510 14.50 15.85 1.94
C LEU A 510 16.03 15.74 2.02
N LEU A 511 16.68 16.54 2.87
CA LEU A 511 18.12 16.52 3.11
C LEU A 511 18.59 15.12 3.53
N GLN A 512 17.93 14.52 4.52
CA GLN A 512 18.17 13.15 4.95
C GLN A 512 18.20 12.19 3.75
N LYS A 513 17.14 12.22 2.94
CA LYS A 513 16.95 11.31 1.82
C LYS A 513 18.01 11.47 0.72
N VAL A 514 18.32 12.72 0.38
CA VAL A 514 19.35 13.07 -0.60
C VAL A 514 20.72 12.59 -0.14
N VAL A 515 21.05 12.75 1.15
CA VAL A 515 22.35 12.31 1.70
C VAL A 515 22.44 10.79 1.79
N GLU A 516 21.38 10.11 2.24
CA GLU A 516 21.30 8.64 2.34
C GLU A 516 21.58 7.98 0.99
N ASN A 517 20.90 8.44 -0.06
CA ASN A 517 20.94 7.84 -1.39
C ASN A 517 21.98 8.46 -2.34
N GLY A 518 22.57 9.62 -1.99
CA GLY A 518 23.49 10.31 -2.88
C GLY A 518 24.74 9.52 -3.24
N ASN A 519 25.33 9.82 -4.39
CA ASN A 519 26.54 9.14 -4.86
C ASN A 519 27.65 9.22 -3.79
N PRO A 520 28.23 8.08 -3.35
CA PRO A 520 29.20 8.03 -2.25
C PRO A 520 30.46 8.90 -2.44
N THR A 521 30.80 9.23 -3.69
CA THR A 521 31.96 10.06 -4.01
C THR A 521 31.62 11.55 -4.00
N GLU A 522 30.46 11.91 -4.54
CA GLU A 522 30.01 13.30 -4.65
C GLU A 522 29.52 13.86 -3.32
N ARG A 523 28.73 13.06 -2.58
CA ARG A 523 28.07 13.50 -1.33
C ARG A 523 29.02 13.99 -0.24
N LYS A 524 30.29 13.59 -0.30
CA LYS A 524 31.36 14.06 0.59
C LYS A 524 31.63 15.56 0.46
N LYS A 525 31.22 16.18 -0.65
CA LYS A 525 31.50 17.59 -0.97
C LYS A 525 30.26 18.49 -0.88
N TRP A 526 29.06 17.91 -0.76
CA TRP A 526 27.79 18.63 -0.88
C TRP A 526 27.52 19.59 0.28
N PHE A 527 27.75 19.15 1.52
CA PHE A 527 27.45 19.95 2.72
C PHE A 527 28.70 20.05 3.60
N PRO A 528 29.57 21.04 3.36
CA PRO A 528 30.83 21.18 4.09
C PRO A 528 30.65 21.67 5.54
N ASP A 529 29.55 22.36 5.85
CA ASP A 529 29.19 22.79 7.20
C ASP A 529 27.81 22.27 7.59
N ILE A 530 27.78 21.40 8.59
CA ILE A 530 26.55 20.82 9.15
C ILE A 530 26.24 21.33 10.57
N GLU A 531 27.07 22.21 11.15
CA GLU A 531 26.86 22.74 12.51
C GLU A 531 25.48 23.42 12.69
N PRO A 532 24.91 24.14 11.69
CA PRO A 532 23.59 24.74 11.83
C PRO A 532 22.47 23.73 12.15
N LEU A 533 22.61 22.46 11.77
CA LEU A 533 21.62 21.41 12.09
C LEU A 533 21.54 21.13 13.61
N PHE A 534 22.59 21.45 14.37
CA PHE A 534 22.67 21.18 15.80
C PHE A 534 22.22 22.36 16.66
N LYS A 535 22.42 23.60 16.18
CA LYS A 535 22.25 24.82 16.98
C LYS A 535 20.85 24.97 17.56
N LEU A 536 19.83 24.44 16.88
CA LEU A 536 18.44 24.54 17.31
C LEU A 536 18.01 23.49 18.36
N LEU A 537 18.75 22.38 18.53
CA LEU A 537 18.32 21.24 19.35
C LEU A 537 18.13 21.60 20.83
N SER A 538 18.94 22.54 21.34
CA SER A 538 18.95 22.95 22.74
C SER A 538 17.80 23.88 23.17
N TYR A 539 17.01 24.42 22.24
CA TYR A 539 15.96 25.40 22.56
C TYR A 539 14.59 24.74 22.79
N GLU A 540 13.88 25.20 23.82
CA GLU A 540 12.52 24.73 24.17
C GLU A 540 11.47 25.07 23.10
N SER A 541 11.56 26.25 22.48
CA SER A 541 10.60 26.73 21.48
C SER A 541 10.63 25.99 20.14
N VAL A 542 11.54 25.03 19.97
CA VAL A 542 11.64 24.24 18.73
C VAL A 542 10.73 23.02 18.87
N PRO A 543 9.76 22.82 17.95
CA PRO A 543 8.82 21.70 18.04
C PRO A 543 9.51 20.32 18.05
N PRO A 544 9.00 19.34 18.82
CA PRO A 544 9.58 17.99 18.89
C PRO A 544 9.72 17.30 17.53
N GLU A 545 8.75 17.45 16.62
CA GLU A 545 8.81 16.88 15.26
C GLU A 545 9.98 17.46 14.44
N MET A 546 10.25 18.75 14.59
CA MET A 546 11.36 19.42 13.91
C MET A 546 12.71 18.99 14.50
N LYS A 547 12.82 18.82 15.82
CA LYS A 547 14.01 18.22 16.45
C LYS A 547 14.21 16.78 16.00
N GLY A 548 13.11 16.03 15.90
CA GLY A 548 12.98 14.75 15.21
C GLY A 548 13.76 14.74 13.90
N ALA A 549 13.28 15.56 12.96
CA ALA A 549 13.82 15.67 11.62
C ALA A 549 15.26 16.21 11.56
N LEU A 550 15.67 17.11 12.46
CA LEU A 550 17.06 17.57 12.56
C LEU A 550 18.00 16.40 12.88
N ARG A 551 17.65 15.58 13.87
CA ARG A 551 18.47 14.42 14.28
C ARG A 551 18.49 13.33 13.20
N ASP A 552 17.36 13.07 12.55
CA ASP A 552 17.30 12.11 11.44
C ASP A 552 18.15 12.57 10.24
N ALA A 553 18.10 13.87 9.91
CA ALA A 553 18.97 14.45 8.91
C ALA A 553 20.46 14.35 9.30
N ILE A 554 20.82 14.66 10.55
CA ILE A 554 22.20 14.49 11.06
C ILE A 554 22.65 13.03 10.94
N SER A 555 21.78 12.07 11.25
CA SER A 555 22.11 10.64 11.20
C SER A 555 22.59 10.18 9.82
N SER A 556 22.01 10.75 8.76
CA SER A 556 22.40 10.44 7.37
C SER A 556 23.87 10.76 7.07
N PHE A 557 24.49 11.69 7.80
CA PHE A 557 25.89 12.11 7.58
C PHE A 557 26.93 11.18 8.22
N ILE A 558 26.54 10.33 9.17
CA ILE A 558 27.46 9.50 9.96
C ILE A 558 28.30 8.58 9.06
N GLY A 559 27.65 7.93 8.08
CA GLY A 559 28.29 6.97 7.18
C GLY A 559 29.12 7.59 6.05
N ILE A 560 29.28 8.91 5.97
CA ILE A 560 30.00 9.57 4.87
C ILE A 560 31.51 9.48 5.03
N SER A 561 32.02 9.76 6.24
CA SER A 561 33.45 9.66 6.56
C SER A 561 33.69 9.58 8.07
N PRO A 562 34.78 8.92 8.53
CA PRO A 562 35.10 8.83 9.95
C PRO A 562 35.35 10.20 10.60
N VAL A 563 35.96 11.13 9.87
CA VAL A 563 36.19 12.51 10.36
C VAL A 563 34.87 13.23 10.63
N LEU A 564 33.89 13.06 9.74
CA LEU A 564 32.58 13.66 9.92
C LEU A 564 31.82 13.01 11.07
N LYS A 565 31.94 11.69 11.25
CA LYS A 565 31.40 10.96 12.41
C LYS A 565 31.91 11.56 13.73
N ASP A 566 33.22 11.74 13.87
CA ASP A 566 33.83 12.30 15.08
C ASP A 566 33.41 13.77 15.30
N THR A 567 33.24 14.53 14.21
CA THR A 567 32.70 15.90 14.24
C THR A 567 31.25 15.92 14.73
N ILE A 568 30.40 15.01 14.25
CA ILE A 568 29.02 14.85 14.72
C ILE A 568 29.00 14.53 16.22
N TRP A 569 29.91 13.68 16.70
CA TRP A 569 30.02 13.35 18.13
C TRP A 569 30.33 14.60 18.96
N GLY A 570 31.31 15.41 18.52
CA GLY A 570 31.65 16.68 19.18
C GLY A 570 30.49 17.70 19.17
N TYR A 571 29.72 17.79 18.09
CA TYR A 571 28.54 18.64 18.05
C TYR A 571 27.39 18.12 18.91
N LEU A 572 27.18 16.81 18.98
CA LEU A 572 26.18 16.21 19.87
C LEU A 572 26.49 16.52 21.34
N GLU A 573 27.76 16.36 21.74
CA GLU A 573 28.26 16.73 23.09
C GLU A 573 28.06 18.21 23.39
N LYS A 574 28.26 19.09 22.40
CA LYS A 574 28.13 20.54 22.53
C LYS A 574 26.68 21.03 22.60
N TYR A 575 25.76 20.42 21.84
CA TYR A 575 24.44 20.98 21.60
C TYR A 575 23.26 20.15 22.13
N ASP A 576 23.39 18.83 22.28
CA ASP A 576 22.24 17.93 22.53
C ASP A 576 22.41 17.01 23.77
N LEU A 577 23.63 16.82 24.27
CA LEU A 577 23.96 15.93 25.39
C LEU A 577 24.19 16.54 26.80
N PRO A 578 23.93 17.83 27.13
CA PRO A 578 24.60 18.49 28.27
C PRO A 578 24.28 18.01 29.70
N VAL A 579 23.50 16.93 29.94
CA VAL A 579 23.19 16.41 31.29
C VAL A 579 23.34 14.88 31.45
N VAL A 580 23.90 14.17 30.47
CA VAL A 580 24.06 12.69 30.57
C VAL A 580 25.44 12.24 31.06
N VAL A 581 26.45 13.12 31.01
CA VAL A 581 27.79 12.86 31.56
C VAL A 581 27.94 13.60 32.88
N GLY A 582 28.01 12.87 34.00
CA GLY A 582 28.31 13.47 35.29
C GLY A 582 29.59 14.30 35.21
N LEU A 583 29.54 15.56 35.67
CA LEU A 583 30.71 16.44 35.73
C LEU A 583 31.91 15.71 36.35
N PRO A 584 33.10 15.74 35.72
CA PRO A 584 34.33 15.47 36.42
C PRO A 584 34.43 16.50 37.55
N SER A 585 34.59 16.01 38.77
CA SER A 585 34.76 16.87 39.94
C SER A 585 36.00 17.75 39.74
N GLY A 586 35.82 19.02 39.39
CA GLY A 586 36.94 19.96 39.40
C GLY A 586 36.92 21.16 38.45
N THR A 587 35.83 21.90 38.29
CA THR A 587 35.96 23.32 37.90
C THR A 587 34.77 24.15 38.37
N SER A 588 35.04 25.07 39.29
CA SER A 588 34.09 26.05 39.80
C SER A 588 33.82 27.11 38.73
N VAL A 589 32.67 27.03 38.05
CA VAL A 589 32.08 28.17 37.32
C VAL A 589 30.64 28.34 37.78
N LEU A 590 30.34 29.59 38.14
CA LEU A 590 29.13 30.10 38.76
C LEU A 590 27.83 29.45 38.26
N GLN A 591 27.06 28.90 39.20
CA GLN A 591 25.67 28.50 38.99
C GLN A 591 24.79 29.73 38.72
N LEU A 592 24.19 29.80 37.53
CA LEU A 592 22.87 30.40 37.36
C LEU A 592 21.83 29.27 37.39
N PRO A 593 20.68 29.42 38.06
CA PRO A 593 19.61 28.44 38.02
C PRO A 593 18.78 28.64 36.74
N SER A 594 19.34 28.33 35.57
CA SER A 594 18.51 28.08 34.38
C SER A 594 18.09 26.62 34.43
N GLN A 595 16.78 26.34 34.38
CA GLN A 595 16.27 24.99 34.09
C GLN A 595 17.06 24.45 32.89
N VAL A 596 17.81 23.37 33.09
CA VAL A 596 18.59 22.80 31.99
C VAL A 596 17.59 22.05 31.12
N TYR A 597 17.31 22.61 29.95
CA TYR A 597 16.48 21.97 28.94
C TYR A 597 17.26 20.79 28.35
N ASP A 598 17.05 19.59 28.90
CA ASP A 598 17.70 18.35 28.47
C ASP A 598 16.67 17.35 27.90
N MET A 599 17.15 16.22 27.37
CA MET A 599 16.27 15.18 26.83
C MET A 599 15.30 14.58 27.87
N ARG A 600 15.57 14.72 29.17
CA ARG A 600 14.63 14.27 30.22
C ARG A 600 13.45 15.23 30.31
N PHE A 601 13.71 16.53 30.24
CA PHE A 601 12.66 17.55 30.20
C PHE A 601 11.83 17.42 28.91
N GLU A 602 12.47 17.28 27.76
CA GLU A 602 11.79 17.05 26.47
C GLU A 602 10.82 15.85 26.55
N LEU A 603 11.32 14.68 26.99
CA LEU A 603 10.52 13.46 27.09
C LEU A 603 9.34 13.58 28.07
N ASN A 604 9.57 14.14 29.26
CA ASN A 604 8.59 14.07 30.35
C ASN A 604 7.64 15.27 30.41
N GLU A 605 8.05 16.44 29.91
CA GLU A 605 7.25 17.67 30.00
C GLU A 605 6.73 18.12 28.63
N VAL A 606 7.43 17.86 27.53
CA VAL A 606 7.02 18.31 26.19
C VAL A 606 6.28 17.19 25.46
N GLU A 607 6.96 16.08 25.19
CA GLU A 607 6.42 14.96 24.41
C GLU A 607 5.29 14.22 25.14
N ALA A 608 5.42 14.03 26.46
CA ALA A 608 4.38 13.38 27.25
C ALA A 608 3.04 14.15 27.23
N ARG A 609 3.06 15.49 27.08
CA ARG A 609 1.83 16.31 26.97
C ARG A 609 1.17 16.17 25.60
N MET A 610 1.98 15.93 24.56
CA MET A 610 1.51 15.72 23.18
C MET A 610 1.12 14.26 22.92
N GLU A 611 1.47 13.35 23.84
CA GLU A 611 1.34 11.90 23.68
C GLU A 611 2.03 11.37 22.41
N ARG A 612 3.04 12.10 21.92
CA ARG A 612 3.86 11.76 20.75
C ARG A 612 5.32 11.93 21.09
N TYR A 613 6.15 11.00 20.62
CA TYR A 613 7.57 10.90 21.03
C TYR A 613 8.61 11.00 19.87
N PRO A 614 8.43 11.86 18.85
CA PRO A 614 9.30 11.90 17.68
C PRO A 614 10.75 12.34 17.99
N SER A 615 10.94 13.27 18.92
CA SER A 615 12.24 13.81 19.35
C SER A 615 13.03 12.77 20.14
N THR A 616 12.38 12.04 21.06
CA THR A 616 13.04 10.94 21.79
C THR A 616 13.40 9.78 20.86
N ILE A 617 12.50 9.38 19.96
CA ILE A 617 12.78 8.30 19.00
C ILE A 617 13.98 8.64 18.12
N SER A 618 14.01 9.84 17.51
CA SER A 618 15.13 10.24 16.66
C SER A 618 16.45 10.38 17.44
N TYR A 619 16.39 10.83 18.70
CA TYR A 619 17.56 10.89 19.58
C TYR A 619 18.16 9.51 19.83
N LEU A 620 17.32 8.50 20.12
CA LEU A 620 17.78 7.11 20.26
C LEU A 620 18.39 6.57 18.96
N ASN A 621 17.73 6.82 17.82
CA ASN A 621 18.20 6.36 16.52
C ASN A 621 19.55 6.99 16.14
N LEU A 622 19.74 8.28 16.40
CA LEU A 622 20.99 8.99 16.17
C LEU A 622 22.13 8.40 17.03
N LEU A 623 21.87 8.19 18.32
CA LEU A 623 22.82 7.57 19.23
C LEU A 623 23.18 6.15 18.80
N ASN A 624 22.19 5.32 18.46
CA ASN A 624 22.41 3.96 18.00
C ASN A 624 23.25 3.94 16.72
N SER A 625 22.97 4.85 15.79
CA SER A 625 23.71 4.97 14.53
C SER A 625 25.17 5.34 14.77
N LEU A 626 25.45 6.27 15.70
CA LEU A 626 26.82 6.65 16.09
C LEU A 626 27.55 5.50 16.78
N ILE A 627 26.92 4.89 17.80
CA ILE A 627 27.50 3.76 18.56
C ILE A 627 27.76 2.56 17.66
N SER A 628 26.90 2.28 16.67
CA SER A 628 27.09 1.17 15.73
C SER A 628 28.34 1.29 14.87
N GLN A 629 28.85 2.51 14.65
CA GLN A 629 30.05 2.81 13.87
C GLN A 629 31.30 3.05 14.74
N GLU A 630 31.23 2.69 16.02
CA GLU A 630 32.37 2.75 16.92
C GLU A 630 33.32 1.57 16.71
N THR A 631 34.57 1.90 16.39
CA THR A 631 35.64 0.93 16.17
C THR A 631 36.48 0.70 17.42
N ASP A 632 36.55 1.69 18.31
CA ASP A 632 37.28 1.59 19.58
C ASP A 632 36.39 0.96 20.65
N VAL A 633 36.56 -0.34 20.90
CA VAL A 633 35.89 -1.10 21.95
C VAL A 633 36.77 -1.32 23.19
N SER A 634 37.91 -0.60 23.29
CA SER A 634 38.91 -0.83 24.35
C SER A 634 38.35 -0.59 25.76
N ASP A 635 37.40 0.33 25.90
CA ASP A 635 36.72 0.67 27.15
C ASP A 635 35.53 -0.24 27.47
N ARG A 636 35.24 -1.24 26.62
CA ARG A 636 34.11 -2.17 26.75
C ARG A 636 32.75 -1.47 26.84
N GLY A 637 32.60 -0.33 26.16
CA GLY A 637 31.38 0.45 26.14
C GLY A 637 31.15 1.28 27.41
N ARG A 638 32.13 1.39 28.31
CA ARG A 638 32.00 2.16 29.57
C ARG A 638 31.65 3.63 29.34
N ARG A 639 32.13 4.24 28.26
CA ARG A 639 31.77 5.62 27.88
C ARG A 639 30.28 5.83 27.64
N PHE A 640 29.54 4.77 27.28
CA PHE A 640 28.11 4.84 27.00
C PHE A 640 27.23 4.52 28.21
N VAL A 641 27.79 4.21 29.38
CA VAL A 641 27.00 3.82 30.57
C VAL A 641 26.03 4.92 31.02
N GLY A 642 26.41 6.20 30.90
CA GLY A 642 25.50 7.32 31.22
C GLY A 642 24.27 7.33 30.31
N ILE A 643 24.50 7.15 29.01
CA ILE A 643 23.46 7.08 27.97
C ILE A 643 22.57 5.86 28.18
N PHE A 644 23.19 4.69 28.39
CA PHE A 644 22.50 3.44 28.67
C PHE A 644 21.56 3.57 29.87
N ARG A 645 22.03 4.18 30.98
CA ARG A 645 21.20 4.39 32.18
C ARG A 645 20.03 5.32 31.91
N PHE A 646 20.23 6.40 31.16
CA PHE A 646 19.11 7.26 30.76
C PHE A 646 18.06 6.47 29.96
N ILE A 647 18.48 5.72 28.95
CA ILE A 647 17.57 4.95 28.09
C ILE A 647 16.86 3.87 28.90
N TYR A 648 17.56 3.14 29.76
CA TYR A 648 16.98 2.11 30.59
C TYR A 648 16.01 2.66 31.66
N ASP A 649 16.47 3.62 32.47
CA ASP A 649 15.72 4.11 33.63
C ASP A 649 14.59 5.08 33.25
N GLN A 650 14.79 5.93 32.23
CA GLN A 650 13.88 7.06 31.94
C GLN A 650 13.01 6.83 30.69
N VAL A 651 13.49 6.05 29.72
CA VAL A 651 12.78 5.81 28.46
C VAL A 651 12.08 4.45 28.47
N PHE A 652 12.86 3.37 28.55
CA PHE A 652 12.36 2.00 28.46
C PHE A 652 11.58 1.61 29.72
N GLY A 653 12.11 1.79 30.93
CA GLY A 653 11.39 1.42 32.16
C GLY A 653 9.96 1.98 32.23
N PRO A 654 9.75 3.29 31.96
CA PRO A 654 8.43 3.91 31.98
C PRO A 654 7.58 3.71 30.72
N PHE A 655 8.11 3.16 29.60
CA PHE A 655 7.39 3.11 28.32
C PHE A 655 5.96 2.52 28.43
N PRO A 656 5.69 1.45 29.20
CA PRO A 656 4.33 0.88 29.26
C PRO A 656 3.31 1.79 29.93
N LEU A 657 3.77 2.74 30.76
CA LEU A 657 2.95 3.64 31.56
C LEU A 657 2.65 4.96 30.83
N ARG A 658 3.26 5.20 29.68
CA ARG A 658 3.08 6.42 28.89
C ARG A 658 1.83 6.31 28.00
N ALA A 659 1.17 7.44 27.79
CA ALA A 659 0.12 7.58 26.78
C ALA A 659 0.76 7.80 25.40
N TYR A 660 0.15 7.22 24.37
CA TYR A 660 0.60 7.29 22.97
C TYR A 660 -0.60 7.59 22.09
N ALA A 661 -0.53 8.68 21.33
CA ALA A 661 -1.54 9.05 20.34
C ALA A 661 -1.56 8.06 19.15
N ASP A 662 -0.38 7.54 18.76
CA ASP A 662 -0.24 6.48 17.76
C ASP A 662 0.40 5.23 18.40
N PRO A 663 -0.30 4.07 18.41
CA PRO A 663 0.26 2.80 18.86
C PRO A 663 1.56 2.37 18.15
N LYS A 664 1.81 2.82 16.91
CA LYS A 664 3.06 2.51 16.18
C LYS A 664 4.27 3.17 16.84
N GLU A 665 4.15 4.41 17.29
CA GLU A 665 5.24 5.16 17.93
C GLU A 665 5.72 4.46 19.21
N LYS A 666 4.79 3.86 19.97
CA LYS A 666 5.13 3.02 21.13
C LYS A 666 6.14 1.95 20.76
N TRP A 667 5.88 1.22 19.68
CA TRP A 667 6.73 0.11 19.27
C TRP A 667 8.04 0.59 18.62
N GLN A 668 8.02 1.71 17.91
CA GLN A 668 9.25 2.36 17.41
C GLN A 668 10.19 2.76 18.55
N LEU A 669 9.66 3.38 19.61
CA LEU A 669 10.42 3.74 20.81
C LEU A 669 11.05 2.51 21.48
N VAL A 670 10.27 1.43 21.61
CA VAL A 670 10.72 0.16 22.20
C VAL A 670 11.82 -0.47 21.35
N ILE A 671 11.65 -0.53 20.03
CA ILE A 671 12.65 -1.07 19.10
C ILE A 671 13.97 -0.30 19.23
N ALA A 672 13.92 1.03 19.20
CA ALA A 672 15.12 1.86 19.34
C ALA A 672 15.85 1.65 20.68
N CYS A 673 15.11 1.46 21.78
CA CYS A 673 15.70 1.13 23.08
C CYS A 673 16.36 -0.26 23.09
N LEU A 674 15.69 -1.28 22.52
CA LEU A 674 16.22 -2.64 22.47
C LEU A 674 17.45 -2.75 21.56
N GLU A 675 17.45 -2.03 20.45
CA GLU A 675 18.63 -1.88 19.59
C GLU A 675 19.81 -1.27 20.35
N HIS A 676 19.56 -0.23 21.15
CA HIS A 676 20.58 0.36 22.01
C HIS A 676 21.18 -0.67 22.98
N PHE A 677 20.33 -1.43 23.68
CA PHE A 677 20.78 -2.46 24.62
C PHE A 677 21.62 -3.53 23.92
N HIS A 678 21.18 -3.97 22.73
CA HIS A 678 21.92 -4.93 21.92
C HIS A 678 23.29 -4.41 21.50
N LEU A 679 23.38 -3.14 21.08
CA LEU A 679 24.65 -2.51 20.71
C LEU A 679 25.62 -2.45 21.90
N VAL A 680 25.17 -1.97 23.06
CA VAL A 680 26.02 -1.88 24.26
C VAL A 680 26.47 -3.28 24.73
N LEU A 681 25.57 -4.27 24.71
CA LEU A 681 25.92 -5.65 25.08
C LEU A 681 26.93 -6.27 24.12
N LYS A 682 26.85 -5.97 22.81
CA LYS A 682 27.84 -6.43 21.83
C LYS A 682 29.23 -5.85 22.06
N MET A 683 29.33 -4.64 22.61
CA MET A 683 30.62 -4.02 22.97
C MET A 683 31.21 -4.53 24.28
N TYR A 684 30.40 -5.18 25.11
CA TYR A 684 30.81 -5.62 26.43
C TYR A 684 31.49 -7.00 26.38
N ASP A 685 32.77 -7.01 26.72
CA ASP A 685 33.59 -8.22 26.86
C ASP A 685 33.70 -8.63 28.34
N LEU A 686 33.12 -9.79 28.68
CA LEU A 686 33.10 -10.38 30.02
C LEU A 686 34.51 -10.84 30.43
N ARG A 687 35.05 -10.27 31.51
CA ARG A 687 36.34 -10.69 32.09
C ARG A 687 36.17 -11.29 33.47
N ASP A 688 37.17 -12.04 33.92
CA ASP A 688 37.21 -12.66 35.25
C ASP A 688 36.97 -11.65 36.39
N GLU A 689 37.45 -10.42 36.22
CA GLU A 689 37.20 -9.32 37.17
C GLU A 689 35.71 -8.97 37.32
N ASP A 690 34.94 -9.03 36.24
CA ASP A 690 33.49 -8.75 36.27
C ASP A 690 32.74 -9.88 36.97
N ILE A 691 33.20 -11.12 36.80
CA ILE A 691 32.67 -12.30 37.51
C ILE A 691 32.91 -12.17 39.02
N ILE A 692 34.12 -11.77 39.42
CA ILE A 692 34.48 -11.56 40.83
C ILE A 692 33.65 -10.43 41.44
N ASN A 693 33.51 -9.30 40.73
CA ASN A 693 32.69 -8.18 41.18
C ASN A 693 31.19 -8.54 41.29
N ALA A 694 30.65 -9.38 40.40
CA ALA A 694 29.27 -9.85 40.48
C ALA A 694 29.04 -10.79 41.68
N VAL A 695 30.05 -11.59 42.05
CA VAL A 695 30.03 -12.44 43.26
C VAL A 695 30.05 -11.58 44.54
N ASP A 696 30.73 -10.44 44.52
CA ASP A 696 30.71 -9.50 45.66
C ASP A 696 29.39 -8.71 45.77
N ILE A 697 28.74 -8.36 44.65
CA ILE A 697 27.42 -7.68 44.64
C ILE A 697 26.28 -8.64 45.07
N SER A 698 26.43 -9.94 44.81
CA SER A 698 25.45 -10.98 45.19
C SER A 698 25.59 -11.45 46.64
N GLN A 699 26.58 -10.98 47.41
CA GLN A 699 26.53 -11.10 48.86
C GLN A 699 25.46 -10.14 49.40
N PRO A 700 24.47 -10.62 50.18
CA PRO A 700 23.42 -9.76 50.69
C PRO A 700 24.02 -8.80 51.72
N SER A 701 24.27 -7.56 51.31
CA SER A 701 24.30 -6.45 52.26
C SER A 701 22.91 -6.39 52.89
N LYS A 702 22.85 -6.57 54.21
CA LYS A 702 21.63 -6.58 55.03
C LYS A 702 20.92 -5.22 54.96
N VAL A 703 20.23 -4.92 53.87
CA VAL A 703 19.23 -3.86 53.78
C VAL A 703 18.06 -4.44 53.02
N SER A 704 16.99 -4.70 53.76
CA SER A 704 15.69 -5.13 53.27
C SER A 704 15.12 -4.15 52.24
N LEU A 705 15.11 -4.54 50.96
CA LEU A 705 14.29 -3.94 49.92
C LEU A 705 13.38 -5.04 49.35
N GLN A 706 12.10 -4.97 49.73
CA GLN A 706 11.04 -5.78 49.15
C GLN A 706 10.91 -5.44 47.67
N LEU A 707 11.22 -6.38 46.77
CA LEU A 707 10.78 -6.32 45.39
C LEU A 707 9.29 -6.69 45.30
N PRO A 708 8.46 -5.96 44.52
CA PRO A 708 7.07 -6.36 44.28
C PRO A 708 7.04 -7.57 43.34
N THR A 709 6.50 -8.68 43.81
CA THR A 709 6.14 -9.84 42.97
C THR A 709 5.02 -9.47 41.99
N LEU A 710 5.34 -9.39 40.70
CA LEU A 710 4.36 -9.35 39.62
C LEU A 710 3.60 -10.68 39.57
N LYS A 711 2.32 -10.68 39.95
CA LYS A 711 1.40 -11.79 39.71
C LYS A 711 0.76 -11.58 38.34
N PHE A 712 1.06 -12.48 37.39
CA PHE A 712 0.27 -12.62 36.16
C PHE A 712 -1.07 -13.27 36.51
N SER A 713 -2.15 -12.52 36.44
CA SER A 713 -3.51 -13.05 36.40
C SER A 713 -3.92 -13.24 34.93
N SER A 714 -4.14 -14.50 34.54
CA SER A 714 -4.79 -14.85 33.28
C SER A 714 -6.27 -14.41 33.32
N PRO A 715 -6.80 -13.77 32.27
CA PRO A 715 -8.23 -13.55 32.16
C PRO A 715 -8.92 -14.81 31.60
N TYR A 716 -10.02 -15.19 32.25
CA TYR A 716 -11.12 -15.91 31.62
C TYR A 716 -11.97 -14.93 30.82
#